data_AF-A0A2Z2IYZ7-F1
#
_entry.id   AF-A0A2Z2IYZ7-F1
#
_cell.length_a   1.000
_cell.length_b   1.000
_cell.length_c   1.000
_cell.angle_alpha   90.00
_cell.angle_beta   90.00
_cell.angle_gamma   90.00
#
_symmetry.space_group_name_H-M   'P 1'
#
loop_
_entity.id
_entity.type
_entity.pdbx_description
1 polymer ?
#
loop_
_entity_poly.entity_id
_entity_poly.type
_entity_poly.pdbx_seq_one_letter_code
_entity_poly.pdbx_strand_id
1 'polypeptide(L)'
;MAEMTHVQRVSAARDFAERWKDRGAEKSDTQQFWIDLCSNVLGMEDQTTALHFESRTTGAGWIDVVVPDSKTFIEQKSLGIDMDKPEPRQGSMVTPYQQAKRYADQQRNSKRPDYIVICNFDEFRIHNLDDDFPETEYESFKLEELPEQLHLLGFLVDPQAQRARREQKASLQAGELIGKLYKLLREQYVDPDSAASQHSLNVLCVRLVFCLFAEDAGIFPKNAVLNYLAPVNAPAMRLALKRLFKQLDTPMDLRDPYDEQALTVIPYVNGGLFTDADIEIPNFTDEIRELLISELSADTDWSQISPTIFGGVFESTLNPETRHAGGMHYTSPENIHKVIDPLFLDALTDELASIINEPGVGAVKRRNNLKRYHDKLAGLTFFDPACGSGNFLTETYISLRRLENKVLSELANDQTALDFGGESSQLQVHISQFYGIEINDFAVSVAQTALWIAKLQADAETEILTSANIDNLPLRDSANIVLGNALQLDWADVLDPSECSYTIGNPPFLGARNQSKEQKAELQAAFKSIGATKNLGNIDYVGGWYAKAAEYLGDHDIRAAFVSTNSICQGEQVANVWSRLWDMGIRIDFAHDTFKWTNGEADQAAVYCVIVGFSKLGGPKTLFHYPTVTGEPEISHPKQLNAYLKDAPEVFAWSRSKPLSDVPIMGIGSQPLDDGNYLFTAAEKAEFLAAEPKAAPFFHRFYGSREFIRGVERWALWVGKATPGQLQ
;
A
#
# COMPACT_ATOMS: atom_id res chain seq x y z
N MET A 1 -2.48 25.14 -6.83
CA MET A 1 -1.64 26.20 -7.47
C MET A 1 -0.27 25.61 -7.81
N ALA A 2 0.64 26.29 -8.52
CA ALA A 2 1.97 25.73 -8.78
C ALA A 2 2.74 25.56 -7.45
N GLU A 3 3.28 24.37 -7.21
CA GLU A 3 3.98 24.00 -5.99
C GLU A 3 5.23 24.87 -5.78
N MET A 4 5.35 25.54 -4.62
CA MET A 4 6.51 26.38 -4.31
C MET A 4 7.78 25.53 -4.22
N THR A 5 8.80 25.88 -5.01
CA THR A 5 10.11 25.24 -4.94
C THR A 5 10.78 25.46 -3.58
N HIS A 6 11.67 24.55 -3.16
CA HIS A 6 12.42 24.66 -1.90
C HIS A 6 13.13 26.04 -1.75
N VAL A 7 13.69 26.57 -2.84
CA VAL A 7 14.36 27.88 -2.85
C VAL A 7 13.37 29.02 -2.56
N GLN A 8 12.14 28.94 -3.06
CA GLN A 8 11.10 29.93 -2.79
C GLN A 8 10.63 29.87 -1.33
N ARG A 9 10.49 28.67 -0.75
CA ARG A 9 10.10 28.51 0.67
C ARG A 9 11.16 29.06 1.62
N VAL A 10 12.44 28.80 1.37
CA VAL A 10 13.54 29.35 2.18
C VAL A 10 13.58 30.89 2.10
N SER A 11 13.32 31.47 0.92
CA SER A 11 13.22 32.93 0.78
C SER A 11 12.05 33.50 1.58
N ALA A 12 10.86 32.89 1.48
CA ALA A 12 9.68 33.32 2.20
C ALA A 12 9.84 33.19 3.72
N ALA A 13 10.55 32.16 4.19
CA ALA A 13 10.89 31.98 5.60
C ALA A 13 11.75 33.13 6.14
N ARG A 14 12.72 33.62 5.36
CA ARG A 14 13.55 34.79 5.73
C ARG A 14 12.71 36.06 5.84
N ASP A 15 11.83 36.28 4.87
CA ASP A 15 10.94 37.44 4.87
C ASP A 15 9.91 37.38 6.00
N PHE A 16 9.47 36.17 6.38
CA PHE A 16 8.63 35.94 7.56
C PHE A 16 9.38 36.26 8.85
N ALA A 17 10.57 35.71 9.05
CA ALA A 17 11.37 35.93 10.25
C ALA A 17 11.67 37.42 10.49
N GLU A 18 12.01 38.17 9.44
CA GLU A 18 12.26 39.62 9.57
C GLU A 18 10.98 40.43 9.84
N ARG A 19 9.82 40.02 9.30
CA ARG A 19 8.53 40.69 9.57
C ARG A 19 8.04 40.52 11.01
N TRP A 20 8.32 39.38 11.62
CA TRP A 20 7.88 39.03 12.97
C TRP A 20 8.93 39.28 14.04
N LYS A 21 10.13 39.68 13.63
CA LYS A 21 11.19 40.16 14.51
C LYS A 21 10.68 41.26 15.42
N ASP A 22 10.88 41.07 16.73
CA ASP A 22 10.47 42.00 17.79
C ASP A 22 8.94 42.27 17.87
N ARG A 23 8.10 41.43 17.24
CA ARG A 23 6.63 41.55 17.25
C ARG A 23 5.99 40.26 17.76
N GLY A 24 5.12 40.35 18.79
CA GLY A 24 4.38 39.18 19.27
C GLY A 24 3.52 39.41 20.50
N ALA A 25 2.31 39.93 20.31
CA ALA A 25 1.29 40.00 21.36
C ALA A 25 0.24 38.88 21.21
N GLU A 26 0.15 37.99 22.20
CA GLU A 26 -0.69 36.77 22.19
C GLU A 26 -2.15 37.00 21.78
N LYS A 27 -2.75 38.13 22.17
CA LYS A 27 -4.18 38.40 21.86
C LYS A 27 -4.43 39.02 20.49
N SER A 28 -3.45 39.71 19.91
CA SER A 28 -3.65 40.48 18.68
C SER A 28 -2.88 39.95 17.48
N ASP A 29 -1.80 39.21 17.71
CA ASP A 29 -0.86 38.81 16.66
C ASP A 29 -0.90 37.32 16.32
N THR A 30 -1.38 36.44 17.21
CA THR A 30 -1.36 34.98 17.06
C THR A 30 -2.02 34.51 15.76
N GLN A 31 -3.22 34.99 15.46
CA GLN A 31 -3.93 34.59 14.25
C GLN A 31 -3.14 34.99 12.99
N GLN A 32 -2.64 36.22 12.95
CA GLN A 32 -1.90 36.72 11.79
C GLN A 32 -0.56 36.02 11.63
N PHE A 33 0.11 35.66 12.73
CA PHE A 33 1.38 34.94 12.73
C PHE A 33 1.24 33.55 12.11
N TRP A 34 0.30 32.74 12.60
CA TRP A 34 0.11 31.37 12.11
C TRP A 34 -0.47 31.31 10.70
N ILE A 35 -1.38 32.23 10.34
CA ILE A 35 -1.86 32.37 8.96
C ILE A 35 -0.70 32.69 8.01
N ASP A 36 0.15 33.66 8.34
CA ASP A 36 1.28 34.07 7.50
C ASP A 36 2.36 32.95 7.38
N LEU A 37 2.63 32.23 8.47
CA LEU A 37 3.57 31.10 8.48
C LEU A 37 3.05 29.94 7.62
N CYS A 38 1.82 29.48 7.88
CA CYS A 38 1.26 28.35 7.16
C CYS A 38 1.01 28.67 5.68
N SER A 39 0.61 29.89 5.34
CA SER A 39 0.38 30.32 3.95
C SER A 39 1.66 30.50 3.16
N ASN A 40 2.44 31.51 3.54
CA ASN A 40 3.45 32.11 2.69
C ASN A 40 4.78 31.37 2.81
N VAL A 41 5.01 30.68 3.93
CA VAL A 41 6.24 29.94 4.18
C VAL A 41 6.05 28.44 3.92
N LEU A 42 5.05 27.84 4.55
CA LEU A 42 4.87 26.39 4.51
C LEU A 42 4.02 25.92 3.30
N GLY A 43 3.21 26.78 2.70
CA GLY A 43 2.47 26.50 1.46
C GLY A 43 1.10 25.82 1.64
N MET A 44 0.43 26.04 2.78
CA MET A 44 -0.91 25.51 3.06
C MET A 44 -1.99 26.16 2.16
N GLU A 45 -2.65 25.35 1.31
CA GLU A 45 -3.58 25.84 0.27
C GLU A 45 -4.91 26.40 0.81
N ASP A 46 -5.46 25.90 1.94
CA ASP A 46 -6.74 26.36 2.51
C ASP A 46 -6.70 26.56 4.04
N GLN A 47 -6.34 27.77 4.49
CA GLN A 47 -6.13 28.07 5.92
C GLN A 47 -7.40 28.39 6.68
N THR A 48 -8.46 28.84 6.00
CA THR A 48 -9.74 29.19 6.65
C THR A 48 -10.44 27.98 7.24
N THR A 49 -10.13 26.79 6.71
CA THR A 49 -10.69 25.51 7.12
C THR A 49 -9.68 24.67 7.93
N ALA A 50 -8.37 24.87 7.71
CA ALA A 50 -7.30 24.08 8.32
C ALA A 50 -6.80 24.59 9.69
N LEU A 51 -6.87 25.90 9.98
CA LEU A 51 -6.44 26.47 11.27
C LEU A 51 -7.64 26.90 12.12
N HIS A 52 -7.83 26.24 13.26
CA HIS A 52 -8.96 26.48 14.16
C HIS A 52 -8.47 27.27 15.38
N PHE A 53 -8.68 28.57 15.36
CA PHE A 53 -8.28 29.48 16.44
C PHE A 53 -9.28 29.49 17.59
N GLU A 54 -8.76 29.68 18.82
CA GLU A 54 -9.57 29.75 20.04
C GLU A 54 -10.56 28.58 20.14
N SER A 55 -10.03 27.35 20.06
CA SER A 55 -10.85 26.14 20.10
C SER A 55 -11.22 25.78 21.54
N ARG A 56 -12.53 25.66 21.81
CA ARG A 56 -13.04 25.33 23.15
C ARG A 56 -12.87 23.86 23.50
N THR A 57 -12.35 23.58 24.70
CA THR A 57 -12.22 22.21 25.21
C THR A 57 -13.44 21.78 26.02
N THR A 58 -13.65 20.47 26.15
CA THR A 58 -14.74 19.85 26.92
C THR A 58 -14.69 20.23 28.41
N GLY A 59 -13.52 20.60 28.94
CA GLY A 59 -13.28 21.00 30.33
C GLY A 59 -13.26 22.52 30.61
N ALA A 60 -13.87 23.34 29.74
CA ALA A 60 -13.94 24.82 29.89
C ALA A 60 -12.60 25.58 29.77
N GLY A 61 -11.63 25.03 29.01
CA GLY A 61 -10.42 25.74 28.56
C GLY A 61 -10.46 26.10 27.08
N TRP A 62 -9.40 26.76 26.60
CA TRP A 62 -9.23 27.18 25.20
C TRP A 62 -7.83 26.79 24.73
N ILE A 63 -7.72 26.30 23.49
CA ILE A 63 -6.45 26.07 22.79
C ILE A 63 -6.29 27.19 21.75
N ASP A 64 -5.11 27.80 21.67
CA ASP A 64 -4.88 28.98 20.82
C ASP A 64 -5.02 28.65 19.33
N VAL A 65 -4.40 27.57 18.87
CA VAL A 65 -4.57 27.05 17.50
C VAL A 65 -4.65 25.53 17.52
N VAL A 66 -5.63 24.99 16.79
CA VAL A 66 -5.73 23.56 16.49
C VAL A 66 -5.55 23.39 14.98
N VAL A 67 -4.71 22.44 14.59
CA VAL A 67 -4.53 22.01 13.20
C VAL A 67 -5.04 20.56 13.13
N PRO A 68 -6.32 20.35 12.73
CA PRO A 68 -6.94 19.02 12.81
C PRO A 68 -6.24 17.98 11.94
N ASP A 69 -5.86 18.34 10.71
CA ASP A 69 -5.30 17.41 9.72
C ASP A 69 -3.96 16.83 10.17
N SER A 70 -3.10 17.66 10.79
CA SER A 70 -1.82 17.23 11.36
C SER A 70 -1.94 16.78 12.82
N LYS A 71 -3.17 16.69 13.37
CA LYS A 71 -3.45 16.41 14.79
C LYS A 71 -2.50 17.21 15.70
N THR A 72 -2.46 18.52 15.53
CA THR A 72 -1.51 19.38 16.27
C THR A 72 -2.24 20.39 17.12
N PHE A 73 -1.84 20.50 18.39
CA PHE A 73 -2.23 21.62 19.25
C PHE A 73 -1.07 22.61 19.32
N ILE A 74 -1.40 23.89 19.23
CA ILE A 74 -0.45 24.97 19.36
C ILE A 74 -0.89 25.84 20.54
N GLU A 75 0.01 25.99 21.51
CA GLU A 75 -0.14 26.93 22.62
C GLU A 75 0.80 28.12 22.37
N GLN A 76 0.21 29.30 22.25
CA GLN A 76 0.93 30.52 21.96
C GLN A 76 1.18 31.32 23.25
N LYS A 77 2.34 31.96 23.33
CA LYS A 77 2.66 32.95 24.35
C LYS A 77 3.12 34.26 23.72
N SER A 78 3.03 35.33 24.50
CA SER A 78 3.57 36.63 24.09
C SER A 78 5.10 36.58 24.01
N LEU A 79 5.67 37.45 23.19
CA LEU A 79 7.11 37.59 23.03
C LEU A 79 7.81 37.86 24.37
N GLY A 80 8.92 37.15 24.61
CA GLY A 80 9.73 37.28 25.82
C GLY A 80 9.19 36.53 27.06
N ILE A 81 8.12 35.74 26.91
CA ILE A 81 7.66 34.81 27.95
C ILE A 81 8.56 33.58 27.97
N ASP A 82 9.00 33.22 29.19
CA ASP A 82 9.73 31.99 29.49
C ASP A 82 8.77 30.78 29.45
N MET A 83 9.03 29.86 28.53
CA MET A 83 8.18 28.69 28.28
C MET A 83 8.34 27.56 29.31
N ASP A 84 9.35 27.62 30.18
CA ASP A 84 9.54 26.66 31.27
C ASP A 84 8.93 27.15 32.59
N LYS A 85 8.48 28.40 32.63
CA LYS A 85 7.95 29.02 33.83
C LYS A 85 6.47 28.65 34.05
N PRO A 86 6.11 28.00 35.18
CA PRO A 86 4.72 27.66 35.47
C PRO A 86 3.86 28.91 35.76
N GLU A 87 2.66 28.94 35.20
CA GLU A 87 1.65 29.97 35.43
C GLU A 87 0.42 29.41 36.15
N PRO A 88 -0.29 30.23 36.96
CA PRO A 88 -1.51 29.80 37.63
C PRO A 88 -2.67 29.65 36.64
N ARG A 89 -3.10 28.41 36.39
CA ARG A 89 -4.27 28.08 35.56
C ARG A 89 -5.18 27.10 36.29
N GLN A 90 -6.47 27.44 36.37
CA GLN A 90 -7.51 26.62 37.02
C GLN A 90 -7.11 26.09 38.43
N GLY A 91 -6.39 26.89 39.22
CA GLY A 91 -6.00 26.53 40.60
C GLY A 91 -4.70 25.74 40.74
N SER A 92 -3.95 25.50 39.66
CA SER A 92 -2.64 24.83 39.68
C SER A 92 -1.60 25.60 38.87
N MET A 93 -0.32 25.48 39.23
CA MET A 93 0.79 26.03 38.45
C MET A 93 1.16 25.03 37.35
N VAL A 94 1.11 25.45 36.09
CA VAL A 94 1.45 24.61 34.93
C VAL A 94 2.30 25.38 33.93
N THR A 95 3.24 24.70 33.28
CA THR A 95 3.94 25.25 32.11
C THR A 95 2.98 25.31 30.90
N PRO A 96 3.29 26.11 29.86
CA PRO A 96 2.56 26.10 28.59
C PRO A 96 2.39 24.68 28.00
N TYR A 97 3.45 23.85 28.02
CA TYR A 97 3.35 22.45 27.59
C TYR A 97 2.37 21.64 28.45
N GLN A 98 2.48 21.72 29.78
CA GLN A 98 1.57 21.00 30.69
C GLN A 98 0.12 21.46 30.53
N GLN A 99 -0.11 22.72 30.19
CA GLN A 99 -1.44 23.25 29.87
C GLN A 99 -2.00 22.58 28.61
N ALA A 100 -1.24 22.57 27.50
CA ALA A 100 -1.64 21.93 26.25
C ALA A 100 -1.82 20.40 26.42
N LYS A 101 -0.93 19.74 27.16
CA LYS A 101 -0.98 18.29 27.43
C LYS A 101 -2.23 17.89 28.20
N ARG A 102 -2.65 18.69 29.19
CA ARG A 102 -3.93 18.47 29.90
C ARG A 102 -5.13 18.52 28.96
N TYR A 103 -5.10 19.38 27.96
CA TYR A 103 -6.17 19.42 26.95
C TYR A 103 -6.10 18.21 26.03
N ALA A 104 -4.92 17.79 25.61
CA ALA A 104 -4.71 16.58 24.80
C ALA A 104 -5.26 15.32 25.50
N ASP A 105 -4.97 15.15 26.79
CA ASP A 105 -5.36 13.97 27.57
C ASP A 105 -6.87 13.88 27.86
N GLN A 106 -7.60 14.98 27.67
CA GLN A 106 -9.05 15.04 27.83
C GLN A 106 -9.82 14.77 26.53
N GLN A 107 -9.12 14.63 25.40
CA GLN A 107 -9.74 14.33 24.12
C GLN A 107 -9.99 12.83 23.95
N ARG A 108 -10.95 12.49 23.07
CA ARG A 108 -11.08 11.12 22.54
C ARG A 108 -9.88 10.84 21.62
N ASN A 109 -9.49 9.56 21.45
CA ASN A 109 -8.36 9.15 20.60
C ASN A 109 -8.40 9.82 19.21
N SER A 110 -9.58 9.90 18.57
CA SER A 110 -9.74 10.52 17.26
C SER A 110 -9.47 12.03 17.20
N LYS A 111 -9.48 12.72 18.35
CA LYS A 111 -9.25 14.17 18.49
C LYS A 111 -8.03 14.50 19.36
N ARG A 112 -7.31 13.48 19.85
CA ARG A 112 -6.07 13.68 20.59
C ARG A 112 -5.00 14.16 19.61
N PRO A 113 -4.24 15.22 19.93
CA PRO A 113 -3.14 15.63 19.10
C PRO A 113 -2.00 14.61 19.19
N ASP A 114 -1.21 14.53 18.14
CA ASP A 114 0.05 13.79 18.10
C ASP A 114 1.22 14.75 18.39
N TYR A 115 1.06 16.04 18.05
CA TYR A 115 2.06 17.07 18.33
C TYR A 115 1.50 18.18 19.21
N ILE A 116 2.34 18.66 20.13
CA ILE A 116 2.14 19.92 20.84
C ILE A 116 3.24 20.88 20.41
N VAL A 117 2.87 22.01 19.84
CA VAL A 117 3.79 23.09 19.52
C VAL A 117 3.62 24.21 20.53
N ILE A 118 4.70 24.60 21.19
CA ILE A 118 4.73 25.79 22.03
C ILE A 118 5.49 26.87 21.27
N CYS A 119 4.91 28.06 21.16
CA CYS A 119 5.57 29.17 20.48
C CYS A 119 5.36 30.47 21.24
N ASN A 120 6.43 31.27 21.37
CA ASN A 120 6.37 32.61 21.97
C ASN A 120 6.72 33.73 20.95
N PHE A 121 6.51 33.50 19.67
CA PHE A 121 6.93 34.33 18.52
C PHE A 121 8.44 34.35 18.22
N ASP A 122 9.31 34.00 19.17
CA ASP A 122 10.78 33.94 18.96
C ASP A 122 11.33 32.51 18.98
N GLU A 123 10.75 31.61 19.77
CA GLU A 123 11.19 30.22 19.91
C GLU A 123 10.00 29.29 19.62
N PHE A 124 10.27 28.22 18.87
CA PHE A 124 9.36 27.12 18.61
C PHE A 124 9.86 25.90 19.38
N ARG A 125 8.95 25.20 20.07
CA ARG A 125 9.20 23.89 20.67
C ARG A 125 8.18 22.89 20.16
N ILE A 126 8.64 21.80 19.57
CA ILE A 126 7.81 20.79 18.94
C ILE A 126 7.94 19.51 19.76
N HIS A 127 6.87 19.17 20.46
CA HIS A 127 6.76 17.98 21.29
C HIS A 127 5.98 16.91 20.53
N ASN A 128 6.59 15.76 20.29
CA ASN A 128 5.92 14.59 19.72
C ASN A 128 5.37 13.72 20.85
N LEU A 129 4.05 13.58 20.95
CA LEU A 129 3.40 12.83 22.04
C LEU A 129 3.56 11.31 21.94
N ASP A 130 4.11 10.80 20.84
CA ASP A 130 4.48 9.40 20.65
C ASP A 130 5.88 9.06 21.21
N ASP A 131 6.68 10.05 21.59
CA ASP A 131 7.99 9.82 22.20
C ASP A 131 7.84 9.37 23.66
N ASP A 132 8.83 8.64 24.19
CA ASP A 132 8.79 8.12 25.58
C ASP A 132 8.77 9.24 26.63
N PHE A 133 9.41 10.38 26.34
CA PHE A 133 9.57 11.51 27.26
C PHE A 133 9.25 12.87 26.60
N PRO A 134 8.01 13.08 26.14
CA PRO A 134 7.65 14.19 25.26
C PRO A 134 7.70 15.57 25.94
N GLU A 135 7.72 15.62 27.27
CA GLU A 135 7.89 16.86 28.03
C GLU A 135 9.33 17.40 27.98
N THR A 136 10.32 16.50 27.94
CA THR A 136 11.74 16.84 28.05
C THR A 136 12.51 16.62 26.75
N GLU A 137 12.03 15.74 25.89
CA GLU A 137 12.59 15.45 24.57
C GLU A 137 11.70 16.13 23.52
N TYR A 138 12.17 17.29 23.03
CA TYR A 138 11.48 18.08 22.02
C TYR A 138 12.49 18.75 21.08
N GLU A 139 12.07 18.98 19.84
CA GLU A 139 12.85 19.78 18.89
C GLU A 139 12.57 21.26 19.13
N SER A 140 13.60 22.10 19.07
CA SER A 140 13.42 23.55 19.24
C SER A 140 14.34 24.36 18.35
N PHE A 141 13.84 25.51 17.92
CA PHE A 141 14.59 26.46 17.11
C PHE A 141 14.03 27.88 17.29
N LYS A 142 14.87 28.87 17.00
CA LYS A 142 14.47 30.28 17.01
C LYS A 142 13.88 30.74 15.69
N LEU A 143 13.09 31.80 15.71
CA LEU A 143 12.49 32.43 14.54
C LEU A 143 13.55 32.79 13.49
N GLU A 144 14.74 33.22 13.93
CA GLU A 144 15.87 33.53 13.02
C GLU A 144 16.42 32.31 12.29
N GLU A 145 16.25 31.10 12.83
CA GLU A 145 16.69 29.81 12.28
C GLU A 145 15.60 29.13 11.43
N LEU A 146 14.41 29.72 11.34
CA LEU A 146 13.29 29.19 10.56
C LEU A 146 13.67 28.83 9.12
N PRO A 147 14.48 29.61 8.37
CA PRO A 147 14.86 29.28 6.99
C PRO A 147 15.63 27.95 6.86
N GLU A 148 16.44 27.61 7.86
CA GLU A 148 17.20 26.36 7.93
C GLU A 148 16.35 25.20 8.50
N GLN A 149 15.38 25.52 9.36
CA GLN A 149 14.61 24.56 10.14
C GLN A 149 13.20 24.29 9.59
N LEU A 150 12.88 24.72 8.36
CA LEU A 150 11.58 24.49 7.71
C LEU A 150 11.10 23.04 7.75
N HIS A 151 12.03 22.09 7.66
CA HIS A 151 11.72 20.66 7.69
C HIS A 151 11.06 20.21 9.01
N LEU A 152 11.36 20.88 10.13
CA LEU A 152 10.76 20.59 11.43
C LEU A 152 9.27 20.96 11.49
N LEU A 153 8.82 21.93 10.69
CA LEU A 153 7.41 22.32 10.59
C LEU A 153 6.69 21.68 9.39
N GLY A 154 7.38 20.84 8.61
CA GLY A 154 6.80 20.22 7.41
C GLY A 154 5.55 19.40 7.71
N PHE A 155 5.41 18.87 8.93
CA PHE A 155 4.23 18.11 9.35
C PHE A 155 2.94 18.93 9.39
N LEU A 156 3.02 20.26 9.49
CA LEU A 156 1.85 21.14 9.46
C LEU A 156 1.27 21.30 8.06
N VAL A 157 2.05 21.05 7.00
CA VAL A 157 1.67 21.32 5.60
C VAL A 157 1.68 20.12 4.67
N ASP A 158 2.25 19.01 5.11
CA ASP A 158 2.00 17.71 4.51
C ASP A 158 1.46 16.71 5.55
N PRO A 159 0.25 16.95 6.10
CA PRO A 159 -0.36 16.04 7.05
C PRO A 159 -0.60 14.65 6.46
N GLN A 160 -0.80 14.57 5.14
CA GLN A 160 -1.02 13.31 4.44
C GLN A 160 0.25 12.46 4.42
N ALA A 161 1.43 13.01 4.09
CA ALA A 161 2.67 12.24 4.14
C ALA A 161 3.05 11.84 5.56
N GLN A 162 2.77 12.68 6.57
CA GLN A 162 3.02 12.31 7.97
C GLN A 162 2.04 11.25 8.48
N ARG A 163 0.76 11.36 8.13
CA ARG A 163 -0.23 10.31 8.37
C ARG A 163 0.24 9.00 7.71
N ALA A 164 0.65 9.04 6.44
CA ALA A 164 1.15 7.86 5.74
C ALA A 164 2.39 7.26 6.40
N ARG A 165 3.35 8.07 6.86
CA ARG A 165 4.55 7.59 7.60
C ARG A 165 4.19 6.93 8.94
N ARG A 166 3.24 7.51 9.68
CA ARG A 166 2.76 6.94 10.95
C ARG A 166 2.02 5.65 10.72
N GLU A 167 1.10 5.64 9.75
CA GLU A 167 0.37 4.44 9.35
C GLU A 167 1.34 3.33 8.91
N GLN A 168 2.39 3.68 8.16
CA GLN A 168 3.44 2.75 7.78
C GLN A 168 4.19 2.18 8.98
N LYS A 169 4.67 3.04 9.90
CA LYS A 169 5.39 2.60 11.11
C LYS A 169 4.52 1.68 11.98
N ALA A 170 3.28 2.09 12.24
CA ALA A 170 2.31 1.31 13.02
C ALA A 170 2.01 -0.03 12.35
N SER A 171 1.81 -0.05 11.03
CA SER A 171 1.53 -1.28 10.28
C SER A 171 2.72 -2.26 10.29
N LEU A 172 3.96 -1.77 10.22
CA LEU A 172 5.16 -2.60 10.30
C LEU A 172 5.31 -3.22 11.70
N GLN A 173 5.17 -2.41 12.75
CA GLN A 173 5.23 -2.88 14.14
C GLN A 173 4.13 -3.91 14.44
N ALA A 174 2.89 -3.64 14.01
CA ALA A 174 1.79 -4.59 14.14
C ALA A 174 2.06 -5.90 13.39
N GLY A 175 2.66 -5.83 12.20
CA GLY A 175 3.08 -6.99 11.42
C GLY A 175 4.14 -7.85 12.12
N GLU A 176 5.11 -7.24 12.80
CA GLU A 176 6.11 -7.95 13.62
C GLU A 176 5.47 -8.67 14.81
N LEU A 177 4.57 -7.99 15.53
CA LEU A 177 3.87 -8.56 16.68
C LEU A 177 2.97 -9.74 16.28
N ILE A 178 2.25 -9.64 15.16
CA ILE A 178 1.47 -10.79 14.69
C ILE A 178 2.37 -11.89 14.14
N GLY A 179 3.50 -11.56 13.51
CA GLY A 179 4.53 -12.55 13.15
C GLY A 179 4.98 -13.38 14.36
N LYS A 180 5.23 -12.71 15.49
CA LYS A 180 5.55 -13.34 16.78
C LYS A 180 4.39 -14.20 17.29
N LEU A 181 3.16 -13.68 17.28
CA LEU A 181 1.96 -14.42 17.71
C LEU A 181 1.74 -15.69 16.88
N TYR A 182 1.85 -15.59 15.56
CA TYR A 182 1.67 -16.69 14.64
C TYR A 182 2.67 -17.81 14.92
N LYS A 183 3.95 -17.48 15.09
CA LYS A 183 5.00 -18.45 15.40
C LYS A 183 4.69 -19.20 16.70
N LEU A 184 4.33 -18.47 17.76
CA LEU A 184 4.01 -19.07 19.05
C LEU A 184 2.75 -19.95 18.99
N LEU A 185 1.69 -19.49 18.31
CA LEU A 185 0.46 -20.28 18.11
C LEU A 185 0.73 -21.54 17.29
N ARG A 186 1.55 -21.45 16.23
CA ARG A 186 1.93 -22.59 15.38
C ARG A 186 2.54 -23.72 16.20
N GLU A 187 3.41 -23.42 17.16
CA GLU A 187 4.04 -24.41 18.04
C GLU A 187 3.04 -25.17 18.93
N GLN A 188 1.81 -24.67 19.08
CA GLN A 188 0.76 -25.29 19.89
C GLN A 188 -0.17 -26.21 19.09
N TYR A 189 -0.07 -26.25 17.76
CA TYR A 189 -0.81 -27.21 16.94
C TYR A 189 -0.19 -28.61 17.04
N VAL A 190 -1.04 -29.64 16.95
CA VAL A 190 -0.59 -31.04 16.99
C VAL A 190 0.18 -31.40 15.72
N ASP A 191 -0.31 -30.96 14.57
CA ASP A 191 0.33 -31.12 13.25
C ASP A 191 0.40 -29.75 12.53
N PRO A 192 1.37 -28.89 12.91
CA PRO A 192 1.46 -27.52 12.41
C PRO A 192 1.77 -27.41 10.91
N ASP A 193 2.16 -28.52 10.28
CA ASP A 193 2.51 -28.59 8.85
C ASP A 193 1.37 -29.14 7.99
N SER A 194 0.26 -29.56 8.61
CA SER A 194 -0.93 -29.94 7.86
C SER A 194 -1.60 -28.72 7.22
N ALA A 195 -2.13 -28.88 6.01
CA ALA A 195 -2.87 -27.81 5.32
C ALA A 195 -4.07 -27.30 6.14
N ALA A 196 -4.72 -28.18 6.90
CA ALA A 196 -5.87 -27.83 7.75
C ALA A 196 -5.48 -26.97 8.95
N SER A 197 -4.37 -27.30 9.63
CA SER A 197 -3.86 -26.50 10.76
C SER A 197 -3.30 -25.16 10.28
N GLN A 198 -2.63 -25.11 9.12
CA GLN A 198 -2.18 -23.86 8.51
C GLN A 198 -3.36 -22.94 8.17
N HIS A 199 -4.39 -23.48 7.51
CA HIS A 199 -5.64 -22.74 7.26
C HIS A 199 -6.28 -22.23 8.56
N SER A 200 -6.40 -23.08 9.57
CA SER A 200 -7.00 -22.70 10.85
C SER A 200 -6.22 -21.62 11.60
N LEU A 201 -4.88 -21.71 11.59
CA LEU A 201 -3.99 -20.71 12.20
C LEU A 201 -4.12 -19.36 11.49
N ASN A 202 -4.13 -19.39 10.16
CA ASN A 202 -4.33 -18.23 9.31
C ASN A 202 -5.65 -17.51 9.63
N VAL A 203 -6.77 -18.25 9.62
CA VAL A 203 -8.09 -17.71 9.96
C VAL A 203 -8.13 -17.19 11.40
N LEU A 204 -7.50 -17.88 12.35
CA LEU A 204 -7.42 -17.42 13.75
C LEU A 204 -6.70 -16.07 13.86
N CYS A 205 -5.54 -15.92 13.23
CA CYS A 205 -4.80 -14.65 13.23
C CYS A 205 -5.61 -13.51 12.60
N VAL A 206 -6.27 -13.77 11.47
CA VAL A 206 -7.12 -12.77 10.80
C VAL A 206 -8.30 -12.36 11.67
N ARG A 207 -8.98 -13.31 12.33
CA ARG A 207 -10.09 -13.02 13.26
C ARG A 207 -9.64 -12.20 14.47
N LEU A 208 -8.46 -12.49 15.02
CA LEU A 208 -7.90 -11.73 16.15
C LEU A 208 -7.59 -10.29 15.72
N VAL A 209 -6.91 -10.10 14.59
CA VAL A 209 -6.62 -8.77 14.03
C VAL A 209 -7.90 -7.97 13.81
N PHE A 210 -8.93 -8.58 13.21
CA PHE A 210 -10.21 -7.91 13.00
C PHE A 210 -10.79 -7.41 14.32
N CYS A 211 -10.78 -8.25 15.36
CA CYS A 211 -11.28 -7.89 16.69
C CYS A 211 -10.49 -6.72 17.32
N LEU A 212 -9.16 -6.75 17.23
CA LEU A 212 -8.28 -5.70 17.75
C LEU A 212 -8.53 -4.37 17.01
N PHE A 213 -8.60 -4.42 15.69
CA PHE A 213 -8.96 -3.26 14.88
C PHE A 213 -10.35 -2.72 15.23
N ALA A 214 -11.34 -3.61 15.41
CA ALA A 214 -12.71 -3.22 15.65
C ALA A 214 -12.91 -2.49 17.00
N GLU A 215 -12.19 -2.88 18.05
CA GLU A 215 -12.28 -2.17 19.33
C GLU A 215 -11.58 -0.80 19.32
N ASP A 216 -10.48 -0.66 18.59
CA ASP A 216 -9.73 0.60 18.50
C ASP A 216 -10.35 1.62 17.53
N ALA A 217 -10.92 1.14 16.42
CA ALA A 217 -11.67 1.97 15.49
C ALA A 217 -13.04 2.41 16.03
N GLY A 218 -13.44 1.93 17.21
CA GLY A 218 -14.71 2.29 17.86
C GLY A 218 -15.94 1.58 17.28
N ILE A 219 -15.74 0.51 16.51
CA ILE A 219 -16.81 -0.34 15.96
C ILE A 219 -17.36 -1.23 17.07
N PHE A 220 -16.48 -1.78 17.90
CA PHE A 220 -16.83 -2.38 19.16
C PHE A 220 -16.75 -1.32 20.26
N PRO A 221 -17.45 -1.50 21.39
CA PRO A 221 -17.14 -0.71 22.58
C PRO A 221 -15.64 -0.80 22.89
N LYS A 222 -15.03 0.33 23.24
CA LYS A 222 -13.59 0.40 23.51
C LYS A 222 -13.16 -0.67 24.52
N ASN A 223 -12.10 -1.39 24.19
CA ASN A 223 -11.51 -2.48 24.98
C ASN A 223 -12.49 -3.64 25.25
N ALA A 224 -13.56 -3.84 24.47
CA ALA A 224 -14.52 -4.90 24.75
C ALA A 224 -13.88 -6.29 24.67
N VAL A 225 -13.00 -6.53 23.70
CA VAL A 225 -12.30 -7.81 23.53
C VAL A 225 -11.26 -7.97 24.62
N LEU A 226 -10.49 -6.92 24.90
CA LEU A 226 -9.55 -6.87 26.01
C LEU A 226 -10.22 -7.19 27.35
N ASN A 227 -11.32 -6.53 27.67
CA ASN A 227 -12.05 -6.70 28.93
C ASN A 227 -12.61 -8.11 29.09
N TYR A 228 -12.98 -8.76 27.98
CA TYR A 228 -13.44 -10.14 27.98
C TYR A 228 -12.30 -11.14 28.19
N LEU A 229 -11.15 -10.95 27.52
CA LEU A 229 -10.06 -11.93 27.52
C LEU A 229 -9.03 -11.74 28.66
N ALA A 230 -8.81 -10.51 29.13
CA ALA A 230 -7.87 -10.21 30.22
C ALA A 230 -8.06 -11.06 31.50
N PRO A 231 -9.29 -11.29 32.01
CA PRO A 231 -9.49 -12.12 33.21
C PRO A 231 -9.33 -13.62 32.97
N VAL A 232 -9.23 -14.07 31.70
CA VAL A 232 -9.13 -15.48 31.34
C VAL A 232 -7.68 -15.95 31.48
N ASN A 233 -7.46 -17.10 32.11
CA ASN A 233 -6.12 -17.69 32.23
C ASN A 233 -5.75 -18.50 30.96
N ALA A 234 -4.46 -18.76 30.76
CA ALA A 234 -3.98 -19.41 29.54
C ALA A 234 -4.68 -20.75 29.20
N PRO A 235 -4.96 -21.68 30.15
CA PRO A 235 -5.67 -22.91 29.84
C PRO A 235 -7.12 -22.72 29.37
N ALA A 236 -7.79 -21.64 29.76
CA ALA A 236 -9.18 -21.35 29.38
C ALA A 236 -9.30 -20.46 28.12
N MET A 237 -8.20 -19.86 27.65
CA MET A 237 -8.20 -18.93 26.52
C MET A 237 -8.82 -19.51 25.25
N ARG A 238 -8.47 -20.76 24.92
CA ARG A 238 -9.01 -21.47 23.77
C ARG A 238 -10.54 -21.50 23.79
N LEU A 239 -11.14 -21.80 24.94
CA LEU A 239 -12.60 -21.88 25.07
C LEU A 239 -13.24 -20.49 25.02
N ALA A 240 -12.60 -19.50 25.63
CA ALA A 240 -13.07 -18.11 25.59
C ALA A 240 -13.10 -17.57 24.15
N LEU A 241 -12.05 -17.79 23.36
CA LEU A 241 -12.02 -17.38 21.95
C LEU A 241 -13.09 -18.08 21.10
N LYS A 242 -13.31 -19.38 21.30
CA LYS A 242 -14.41 -20.09 20.63
C LYS A 242 -15.77 -19.48 20.95
N ARG A 243 -15.99 -19.10 22.21
CA ARG A 243 -17.23 -18.44 22.64
C ARG A 243 -17.36 -17.04 22.04
N LEU A 244 -16.29 -16.26 22.01
CA LEU A 244 -16.23 -14.94 21.39
C LEU A 244 -16.59 -15.01 19.90
N PHE A 245 -15.95 -15.90 19.13
CA PHE A 245 -16.22 -16.01 17.69
C PHE A 245 -17.64 -16.46 17.40
N LYS A 246 -18.19 -17.38 18.21
CA LYS A 246 -19.60 -17.75 18.11
C LYS A 246 -20.52 -16.56 18.40
N GLN A 247 -20.20 -15.73 19.40
CA GLN A 247 -20.97 -14.54 19.71
C GLN A 247 -20.97 -13.55 18.53
N LEU A 248 -19.81 -13.30 17.93
CA LEU A 248 -19.65 -12.41 16.76
C LEU A 248 -20.46 -12.89 15.54
N ASP A 249 -20.73 -14.19 15.43
CA ASP A 249 -21.57 -14.81 14.39
C ASP A 249 -23.04 -15.05 14.82
N THR A 250 -23.44 -14.66 16.04
CA THR A 250 -24.82 -14.83 16.53
C THR A 250 -25.56 -13.49 16.56
N PRO A 251 -26.71 -13.33 15.86
CA PRO A 251 -27.57 -12.15 15.96
C PRO A 251 -27.95 -11.80 17.41
N MET A 252 -28.05 -10.49 17.71
CA MET A 252 -28.22 -9.99 19.08
C MET A 252 -29.44 -10.58 19.81
N ASP A 253 -30.53 -10.81 19.09
CA ASP A 253 -31.81 -11.34 19.57
C ASP A 253 -31.81 -12.86 19.80
N LEU A 254 -30.82 -13.58 19.26
CA LEU A 254 -30.66 -15.03 19.42
C LEU A 254 -29.66 -15.42 20.51
N ARG A 255 -29.04 -14.44 21.17
CA ARG A 255 -28.03 -14.66 22.22
C ARG A 255 -28.67 -14.99 23.57
N ASP A 256 -27.91 -15.68 24.42
CA ASP A 256 -28.34 -15.98 25.79
C ASP A 256 -28.43 -14.67 26.60
N PRO A 257 -29.63 -14.29 27.10
CA PRO A 257 -29.80 -13.06 27.88
C PRO A 257 -29.11 -13.10 29.24
N TYR A 258 -28.66 -14.29 29.70
CA TYR A 258 -27.94 -14.49 30.96
C TYR A 258 -26.42 -14.65 30.76
N ASP A 259 -25.90 -14.42 29.55
CA ASP A 259 -24.46 -14.45 29.28
C ASP A 259 -23.73 -13.32 30.05
N GLU A 260 -22.41 -13.44 30.14
CA GLU A 260 -21.54 -12.46 30.80
C GLU A 260 -21.66 -11.09 30.14
N GLN A 261 -21.76 -10.04 30.96
CA GLN A 261 -21.96 -8.68 30.47
C GLN A 261 -20.84 -8.21 29.51
N ALA A 262 -19.61 -8.69 29.72
CA ALA A 262 -18.48 -8.40 28.83
C ALA A 262 -18.67 -8.96 27.41
N LEU A 263 -19.43 -10.05 27.25
CA LEU A 263 -19.70 -10.69 25.96
C LEU A 263 -20.98 -10.14 25.28
N THR A 264 -21.96 -9.68 26.07
CA THR A 264 -23.24 -9.19 25.53
C THR A 264 -23.15 -7.81 24.89
N VAL A 265 -22.13 -7.01 25.26
CA VAL A 265 -21.86 -5.69 24.67
C VAL A 265 -21.16 -5.74 23.32
N ILE A 266 -20.53 -6.87 22.96
CA ILE A 266 -19.85 -7.06 21.69
C ILE A 266 -20.91 -7.18 20.59
N PRO A 267 -20.87 -6.43 19.49
CA PRO A 267 -21.94 -6.44 18.51
C PRO A 267 -21.99 -7.74 17.70
N TYR A 268 -23.05 -7.90 16.92
CA TYR A 268 -23.13 -8.93 15.89
C TYR A 268 -22.40 -8.44 14.64
N VAL A 269 -21.44 -9.22 14.15
CA VAL A 269 -20.56 -8.77 13.06
C VAL A 269 -21.00 -9.30 11.70
N ASN A 270 -21.30 -10.59 11.61
CA ASN A 270 -21.12 -11.48 10.44
C ASN A 270 -21.12 -10.90 9.01
N GLY A 271 -20.46 -11.63 8.11
CA GLY A 271 -20.22 -11.28 6.71
C GLY A 271 -19.26 -12.31 6.08
N GLY A 272 -19.40 -13.58 6.49
CA GLY A 272 -18.52 -14.70 6.14
C GLY A 272 -17.35 -14.95 7.11
N LEU A 273 -16.75 -13.91 7.69
CA LEU A 273 -15.47 -14.03 8.44
C LEU A 273 -15.54 -14.96 9.69
N PHE A 274 -16.65 -14.94 10.41
CA PHE A 274 -16.86 -15.73 11.64
C PHE A 274 -17.76 -16.95 11.46
N THR A 275 -18.25 -17.18 10.24
CA THR A 275 -19.28 -18.19 9.94
C THR A 275 -18.75 -19.62 9.99
N ASP A 276 -17.43 -19.80 9.88
CA ASP A 276 -16.80 -21.11 9.92
C ASP A 276 -16.52 -21.57 11.36
N ALA A 277 -17.26 -22.60 11.79
CA ALA A 277 -17.21 -23.16 13.15
C ALA A 277 -16.13 -24.24 13.33
N ASP A 278 -15.55 -24.74 12.23
CA ASP A 278 -14.66 -25.91 12.23
C ASP A 278 -13.15 -25.57 12.25
N ILE A 279 -12.78 -24.31 12.50
CA ILE A 279 -11.36 -23.95 12.65
C ILE A 279 -10.74 -24.54 13.92
N GLU A 280 -9.53 -25.07 13.77
CA GLU A 280 -8.72 -25.51 14.88
C GLU A 280 -8.12 -24.31 15.61
N ILE A 281 -8.52 -24.08 16.86
CA ILE A 281 -7.84 -23.15 17.78
C ILE A 281 -6.95 -23.98 18.70
N PRO A 282 -5.64 -23.73 18.81
CA PRO A 282 -4.75 -24.50 19.65
C PRO A 282 -4.89 -24.08 21.12
N ASN A 283 -4.11 -24.69 22.01
CA ASN A 283 -4.02 -24.21 23.40
C ASN A 283 -3.13 -22.97 23.48
N PHE A 284 -3.27 -22.22 24.57
CA PHE A 284 -2.49 -21.01 24.82
C PHE A 284 -1.53 -21.25 25.99
N THR A 285 -0.33 -20.69 25.88
CA THR A 285 0.63 -20.57 26.97
C THR A 285 0.46 -19.21 27.66
N ASP A 286 1.06 -19.03 28.84
CA ASP A 286 1.08 -17.72 29.50
C ASP A 286 1.77 -16.65 28.64
N GLU A 287 2.80 -17.05 27.87
CA GLU A 287 3.49 -16.17 26.91
C GLU A 287 2.56 -15.70 25.79
N ILE A 288 1.80 -16.62 25.16
CA ILE A 288 0.85 -16.25 24.09
C ILE A 288 -0.25 -15.35 24.64
N ARG A 289 -0.74 -15.64 25.85
CA ARG A 289 -1.73 -14.79 26.52
C ARG A 289 -1.18 -13.40 26.77
N GLU A 290 0.02 -13.28 27.34
CA GLU A 290 0.63 -11.99 27.65
C GLU A 290 0.86 -11.15 26.39
N LEU A 291 1.36 -11.77 25.32
CA LEU A 291 1.50 -11.13 24.01
C LEU A 291 0.17 -10.60 23.48
N LEU A 292 -0.90 -11.41 23.55
CA LEU A 292 -2.22 -11.02 23.07
C LEU A 292 -2.84 -9.87 23.88
N ILE A 293 -2.72 -9.92 25.21
CA ILE A 293 -3.39 -8.97 26.11
C ILE A 293 -2.61 -7.68 26.24
N SER A 294 -1.30 -7.75 26.46
CA SER A 294 -0.47 -6.58 26.77
C SER A 294 0.03 -5.93 25.48
N GLU A 295 0.87 -6.62 24.72
CA GLU A 295 1.52 -6.03 23.53
C GLU A 295 0.51 -5.75 22.40
N LEU A 296 -0.37 -6.71 22.08
CA LEU A 296 -1.28 -6.60 20.94
C LEU A 296 -2.55 -5.79 21.24
N SER A 297 -3.16 -5.94 22.42
CA SER A 297 -4.47 -5.32 22.71
C SER A 297 -4.37 -4.05 23.56
N ALA A 298 -3.43 -3.96 24.51
CA ALA A 298 -3.31 -2.78 25.37
C ALA A 298 -2.34 -1.72 24.82
N ASP A 299 -1.21 -2.14 24.26
CA ASP A 299 -0.09 -1.23 23.90
C ASP A 299 -0.08 -0.83 22.41
N THR A 300 -0.87 -1.47 21.57
CA THR A 300 -0.95 -1.18 20.13
C THR A 300 -2.27 -0.49 19.78
N ASP A 301 -2.22 0.66 19.09
CA ASP A 301 -3.42 1.31 18.53
C ASP A 301 -3.64 0.88 17.07
N TRP A 302 -4.56 -0.05 16.86
CA TRP A 302 -4.87 -0.62 15.55
C TRP A 302 -5.61 0.37 14.65
N SER A 303 -6.19 1.44 15.18
CA SER A 303 -6.86 2.47 14.36
C SER A 303 -5.89 3.25 13.46
N GLN A 304 -4.59 3.25 13.81
CA GLN A 304 -3.54 3.92 13.04
C GLN A 304 -2.95 3.02 11.94
N ILE A 305 -3.44 1.80 11.73
CA ILE A 305 -2.89 0.90 10.71
C ILE A 305 -3.48 1.25 9.34
N SER A 306 -2.62 1.28 8.32
CA SER A 306 -3.08 1.40 6.93
C SER A 306 -3.57 0.03 6.45
N PRO A 307 -4.82 -0.08 5.98
CA PRO A 307 -5.35 -1.34 5.45
C PRO A 307 -4.52 -1.88 4.28
N THR A 308 -4.04 -0.98 3.42
CA THR A 308 -3.20 -1.30 2.25
C THR A 308 -1.82 -1.80 2.66
N ILE A 309 -1.20 -1.21 3.69
CA ILE A 309 0.13 -1.65 4.17
C ILE A 309 0.01 -2.96 4.97
N PHE A 310 -1.03 -3.06 5.80
CA PHE A 310 -1.30 -4.21 6.63
C PHE A 310 -1.31 -5.50 5.84
N GLY A 311 -2.06 -5.56 4.73
CA GLY A 311 -2.16 -6.76 3.91
C GLY A 311 -0.79 -7.29 3.46
N GLY A 312 0.02 -6.41 2.89
CA GLY A 312 1.32 -6.78 2.35
C GLY A 312 2.37 -7.13 3.40
N VAL A 313 2.39 -6.42 4.54
CA VAL A 313 3.28 -6.75 5.65
C VAL A 313 2.93 -8.14 6.20
N PHE A 314 1.64 -8.41 6.40
CA PHE A 314 1.14 -9.66 6.97
C PHE A 314 1.42 -10.88 6.10
N GLU A 315 1.19 -10.77 4.79
CA GLU A 315 1.54 -11.80 3.82
C GLU A 315 3.04 -12.12 3.86
N SER A 316 3.86 -11.07 3.98
CA SER A 316 5.31 -11.18 3.90
C SER A 316 5.97 -11.73 5.17
N THR A 317 5.38 -11.48 6.36
CA THR A 317 5.90 -11.94 7.66
C THR A 317 5.54 -13.40 7.94
N LEU A 318 4.38 -13.84 7.46
CA LEU A 318 3.80 -15.14 7.81
C LEU A 318 4.10 -16.26 6.81
N ASN A 319 4.67 -15.93 5.65
CA ASN A 319 5.06 -16.94 4.67
C ASN A 319 6.46 -16.69 4.05
N PRO A 320 7.56 -16.83 4.81
CA PRO A 320 8.90 -16.47 4.36
C PRO A 320 9.42 -17.30 3.17
N GLU A 321 9.03 -18.58 3.07
CA GLU A 321 9.46 -19.48 1.99
C GLU A 321 8.78 -19.16 0.64
N THR A 322 7.54 -18.67 0.66
CA THR A 322 6.82 -18.26 -0.57
C THR A 322 7.26 -16.89 -1.09
N ARG A 323 7.90 -16.06 -0.25
CA ARG A 323 8.45 -14.74 -0.63
C ARG A 323 9.48 -14.81 -1.77
N HIS A 324 10.29 -15.87 -1.83
CA HIS A 324 11.26 -16.09 -2.92
C HIS A 324 10.76 -17.03 -4.03
N ALA A 325 9.88 -17.98 -3.71
CA ALA A 325 9.40 -18.99 -4.67
C ALA A 325 8.16 -18.54 -5.48
N GLY A 326 7.33 -17.66 -4.92
CA GLY A 326 6.07 -17.19 -5.52
C GLY A 326 6.12 -15.79 -6.15
N GLY A 327 7.22 -15.04 -5.96
CA GLY A 327 7.31 -13.66 -6.44
C GLY A 327 6.37 -12.68 -5.72
N MET A 328 5.87 -13.06 -4.54
CA MET A 328 4.97 -12.27 -3.70
C MET A 328 5.76 -11.10 -3.09
N HIS A 329 5.63 -9.94 -3.73
CA HIS A 329 6.24 -8.70 -3.29
C HIS A 329 5.14 -7.71 -2.88
N TYR A 330 5.25 -7.17 -1.67
CA TYR A 330 4.44 -6.03 -1.23
C TYR A 330 4.45 -4.94 -2.30
N THR A 331 3.27 -4.49 -2.69
CA THR A 331 3.09 -3.35 -3.60
C THR A 331 2.73 -2.13 -2.76
N SER A 332 3.64 -1.15 -2.70
CA SER A 332 3.40 0.08 -1.93
C SER A 332 2.28 0.93 -2.53
N PRO A 333 1.56 1.73 -1.72
CA PRO A 333 0.58 2.69 -2.23
C PRO A 333 1.12 3.55 -3.38
N GLU A 334 2.37 4.04 -3.29
CA GLU A 334 2.96 4.84 -4.38
C GLU A 334 3.07 4.06 -5.69
N ASN A 335 3.39 2.76 -5.62
CA ASN A 335 3.45 1.92 -6.82
C ASN A 335 2.06 1.51 -7.33
N ILE A 336 1.05 1.40 -6.45
CA ILE A 336 -0.34 1.19 -6.86
C ILE A 336 -0.84 2.40 -7.66
N HIS A 337 -0.57 3.60 -7.17
CA HIS A 337 -0.95 4.86 -7.81
C HIS A 337 -0.36 5.02 -9.22
N LYS A 338 0.88 4.56 -9.47
CA LYS A 338 1.44 4.46 -10.84
C LYS A 338 0.61 3.58 -11.81
N VAL A 339 -0.25 2.71 -11.29
CA VAL A 339 -1.16 1.89 -12.12
C VAL A 339 -2.54 2.55 -12.20
N ILE A 340 -3.15 2.89 -11.05
CA ILE A 340 -4.56 3.31 -11.01
C ILE A 340 -4.78 4.77 -11.45
N ASP A 341 -3.81 5.65 -11.20
CA ASP A 341 -3.87 7.08 -11.57
C ASP A 341 -4.07 7.25 -13.08
N PRO A 342 -3.13 6.79 -13.94
CA PRO A 342 -3.29 6.91 -15.38
C PRO A 342 -4.37 5.99 -15.97
N LEU A 343 -4.78 4.93 -15.26
CA LEU A 343 -5.79 4.00 -15.76
C LEU A 343 -7.21 4.57 -15.65
N PHE A 344 -7.55 5.18 -14.51
CA PHE A 344 -8.88 5.74 -14.28
C PHE A 344 -8.95 6.87 -13.26
N LEU A 345 -8.09 6.90 -12.23
CA LEU A 345 -8.30 7.79 -11.09
C LEU A 345 -8.06 9.27 -11.45
N ASP A 346 -7.07 9.57 -12.31
CA ASP A 346 -6.85 10.92 -12.84
C ASP A 346 -8.09 11.42 -13.59
N ALA A 347 -8.63 10.60 -14.49
CA ALA A 347 -9.80 10.95 -15.29
C ALA A 347 -11.05 11.18 -14.44
N LEU A 348 -11.27 10.36 -13.39
CA LEU A 348 -12.37 10.54 -12.44
C LEU A 348 -12.19 11.82 -11.62
N THR A 349 -10.97 12.07 -11.14
CA THR A 349 -10.63 13.26 -10.35
C THR A 349 -10.82 14.54 -11.17
N ASP A 350 -10.34 14.56 -12.41
CA ASP A 350 -10.49 15.67 -13.35
C ASP A 350 -11.95 15.93 -13.71
N GLU A 351 -12.74 14.87 -13.93
CA GLU A 351 -14.18 14.98 -14.19
C GLU A 351 -14.91 15.63 -13.00
N LEU A 352 -14.65 15.18 -11.77
CA LEU A 352 -15.24 15.77 -10.58
C LEU A 352 -14.83 17.24 -10.41
N ALA A 353 -13.54 17.54 -10.57
CA ALA A 353 -13.03 18.91 -10.50
C ALA A 353 -13.69 19.81 -11.55
N SER A 354 -13.91 19.29 -12.77
CA SER A 354 -14.62 20.01 -13.82
C SER A 354 -16.09 20.27 -13.46
N ILE A 355 -16.78 19.32 -12.83
CA ILE A 355 -18.19 19.49 -12.41
C ILE A 355 -18.32 20.55 -11.32
N ILE A 356 -17.41 20.54 -10.33
CA ILE A 356 -17.40 21.48 -9.21
C ILE A 356 -17.11 22.90 -9.71
N ASN A 357 -16.07 23.04 -10.53
CA ASN A 357 -15.54 24.34 -10.94
C ASN A 357 -16.17 24.91 -12.23
N GLU A 358 -17.19 24.26 -12.82
CA GLU A 358 -17.80 24.70 -14.08
C GLU A 358 -18.40 26.12 -13.94
N PRO A 359 -17.86 27.14 -14.64
CA PRO A 359 -18.33 28.51 -14.51
C PRO A 359 -19.68 28.70 -15.21
N GLY A 360 -20.58 29.48 -14.59
CA GLY A 360 -21.88 29.82 -15.17
C GLY A 360 -22.95 28.71 -15.11
N VAL A 361 -22.67 27.59 -14.43
CA VAL A 361 -23.65 26.53 -14.17
C VAL A 361 -24.47 26.84 -12.92
N GLY A 362 -25.80 26.84 -13.07
CA GLY A 362 -26.72 26.99 -11.93
C GLY A 362 -26.71 25.76 -11.00
N ALA A 363 -26.95 25.99 -9.71
CA ALA A 363 -26.89 24.98 -8.64
C ALA A 363 -27.62 23.66 -8.97
N VAL A 364 -28.83 23.73 -9.51
CA VAL A 364 -29.63 22.55 -9.91
C VAL A 364 -28.92 21.67 -10.94
N LYS A 365 -28.30 22.27 -11.97
CA LYS A 365 -27.58 21.51 -13.00
C LYS A 365 -26.30 20.88 -12.44
N ARG A 366 -25.57 21.61 -11.57
CA ARG A 366 -24.39 21.07 -10.87
C ARG A 366 -24.77 19.88 -10.00
N ARG A 367 -25.83 20.01 -9.20
CA ARG A 367 -26.38 18.92 -8.36
C ARG A 367 -26.72 17.67 -9.18
N ASN A 368 -27.36 17.84 -10.34
CA ASN A 368 -27.68 16.71 -11.22
C ASN A 368 -26.43 16.08 -11.86
N ASN A 369 -25.42 16.89 -12.21
CA ASN A 369 -24.14 16.37 -12.69
C ASN A 369 -23.40 15.58 -11.59
N LEU A 370 -23.37 16.09 -10.35
CA LEU A 370 -22.79 15.39 -9.20
C LEU A 370 -23.50 14.06 -8.93
N LYS A 371 -24.84 14.03 -8.95
CA LYS A 371 -25.61 12.78 -8.81
C LYS A 371 -25.28 11.76 -9.92
N ARG A 372 -25.22 12.19 -11.18
CA ARG A 372 -24.84 11.30 -12.29
C ARG A 372 -23.41 10.79 -12.16
N TYR A 373 -22.49 11.62 -11.68
CA TYR A 373 -21.12 11.23 -11.39
C TYR A 373 -21.06 10.22 -10.23
N HIS A 374 -21.87 10.42 -9.19
CA HIS A 374 -22.02 9.49 -8.08
C HIS A 374 -22.54 8.12 -8.54
N ASP A 375 -23.61 8.11 -9.33
CA ASP A 375 -24.17 6.89 -9.92
C ASP A 375 -23.13 6.18 -10.81
N LYS A 376 -22.28 6.95 -11.51
CA LYS A 376 -21.16 6.40 -12.29
C LYS A 376 -20.15 5.71 -11.37
N LEU A 377 -19.70 6.34 -10.28
CA LEU A 377 -18.76 5.74 -9.34
C LEU A 377 -19.29 4.42 -8.77
N ALA A 378 -20.59 4.38 -8.43
CA ALA A 378 -21.26 3.19 -7.91
C ALA A 378 -21.36 2.05 -8.94
N GLY A 379 -21.35 2.37 -10.23
CA GLY A 379 -21.42 1.39 -11.32
C GLY A 379 -20.07 0.84 -11.78
N LEU A 380 -18.94 1.35 -11.26
CA LEU A 380 -17.62 0.84 -11.64
C LEU A 380 -17.32 -0.48 -10.94
N THR A 381 -16.63 -1.38 -11.60
CA THR A 381 -16.15 -2.63 -11.00
C THR A 381 -14.68 -2.87 -11.31
N PHE A 382 -13.97 -3.44 -10.35
CA PHE A 382 -12.52 -3.59 -10.36
C PHE A 382 -12.15 -5.03 -10.13
N PHE A 383 -11.28 -5.56 -10.99
CA PHE A 383 -10.88 -6.95 -10.95
C PHE A 383 -9.36 -7.10 -10.88
N ASP A 384 -8.87 -7.79 -9.84
CA ASP A 384 -7.47 -8.17 -9.71
C ASP A 384 -7.29 -9.70 -9.76
N PRO A 385 -6.85 -10.26 -10.91
CA PRO A 385 -6.68 -11.69 -11.09
C PRO A 385 -5.41 -12.28 -10.46
N ALA A 386 -4.67 -11.52 -9.65
CA ALA A 386 -3.56 -12.01 -8.83
C ALA A 386 -3.45 -11.13 -7.59
N CYS A 387 -4.53 -11.05 -6.81
CA CYS A 387 -4.72 -9.94 -5.87
C CYS A 387 -3.82 -10.00 -4.63
N GLY A 388 -3.20 -11.15 -4.32
CA GLY A 388 -2.41 -11.32 -3.11
C GLY A 388 -3.22 -10.91 -1.88
N SER A 389 -2.61 -10.11 -1.01
CA SER A 389 -3.26 -9.49 0.15
C SER A 389 -4.32 -8.41 -0.15
N GLY A 390 -4.69 -8.19 -1.41
CA GLY A 390 -5.77 -7.30 -1.83
C GLY A 390 -5.40 -5.82 -1.97
N ASN A 391 -4.12 -5.46 -1.90
CA ASN A 391 -3.69 -4.06 -1.82
C ASN A 391 -4.22 -3.15 -2.95
N PHE A 392 -4.22 -3.63 -4.21
CA PHE A 392 -4.79 -2.87 -5.33
C PHE A 392 -6.28 -2.60 -5.14
N LEU A 393 -7.04 -3.60 -4.69
CA LEU A 393 -8.48 -3.49 -4.44
C LEU A 393 -8.74 -2.53 -3.28
N THR A 394 -7.99 -2.68 -2.19
CA THR A 394 -8.10 -1.84 -0.99
C THR A 394 -7.80 -0.36 -1.29
N GLU A 395 -6.68 -0.07 -1.95
CA GLU A 395 -6.31 1.32 -2.27
C GLU A 395 -7.27 1.94 -3.29
N THR A 396 -7.74 1.16 -4.26
CA THR A 396 -8.76 1.63 -5.22
C THR A 396 -10.06 1.95 -4.50
N TYR A 397 -10.51 1.11 -3.57
CA TYR A 397 -11.69 1.37 -2.75
C TYR A 397 -11.55 2.67 -1.95
N ILE A 398 -10.44 2.85 -1.23
CA ILE A 398 -10.16 4.08 -0.47
C ILE A 398 -10.18 5.30 -1.38
N SER A 399 -9.56 5.21 -2.56
CA SER A 399 -9.52 6.30 -3.54
C SER A 399 -10.90 6.69 -4.06
N LEU A 400 -11.77 5.71 -4.37
CA LEU A 400 -13.14 5.98 -4.78
C LEU A 400 -13.99 6.58 -3.66
N ARG A 401 -13.83 6.07 -2.43
CA ARG A 401 -14.52 6.60 -1.25
C ARG A 401 -14.14 8.05 -0.97
N ARG A 402 -12.88 8.42 -1.17
CA ARG A 402 -12.44 9.83 -1.09
C ARG A 402 -13.10 10.71 -2.14
N LEU A 403 -13.24 10.23 -3.37
CA LEU A 403 -13.99 10.95 -4.41
C LEU A 403 -15.47 11.10 -4.07
N GLU A 404 -16.09 10.04 -3.55
CA GLU A 404 -17.47 10.05 -3.10
C GLU A 404 -17.69 11.01 -1.93
N ASN A 405 -16.78 11.05 -0.96
CA ASN A 405 -16.85 12.00 0.16
C ASN A 405 -16.82 13.45 -0.30
N LYS A 406 -16.03 13.77 -1.33
CA LYS A 406 -16.04 15.08 -1.98
C LYS A 406 -17.40 15.36 -2.63
N VAL A 407 -17.97 14.40 -3.34
CA VAL A 407 -19.31 14.53 -3.95
C VAL A 407 -20.39 14.78 -2.89
N LEU A 408 -20.38 14.01 -1.81
CA LEU A 408 -21.36 14.13 -0.72
C LEU A 408 -21.24 15.46 0.01
N SER A 409 -20.01 15.93 0.27
CA SER A 409 -19.76 17.23 0.88
C SER A 409 -20.33 18.38 0.03
N GLU A 410 -20.13 18.34 -1.29
CA GLU A 410 -20.70 19.33 -2.21
C GLU A 410 -22.23 19.27 -2.28
N LEU A 411 -22.83 18.07 -2.25
CA LEU A 411 -24.28 17.90 -2.25
C LEU A 411 -24.94 18.38 -0.94
N ALA A 412 -24.22 18.28 0.18
CA ALA A 412 -24.66 18.75 1.49
C ALA A 412 -24.59 20.28 1.64
N ASN A 413 -23.53 20.92 1.13
CA ASN A 413 -23.34 22.37 1.19
C ASN A 413 -24.42 23.18 0.43
N ASP A 414 -25.06 22.56 -0.58
CA ASP A 414 -26.15 23.17 -1.36
C ASP A 414 -27.55 23.01 -0.69
N GLN A 415 -27.64 22.33 0.46
CA GLN A 415 -28.87 22.19 1.23
C GLN A 415 -29.08 23.37 2.20
N THR A 416 -29.75 24.43 1.74
CA THR A 416 -30.53 25.29 2.65
C THR A 416 -31.67 24.48 3.28
N ALA A 417 -31.40 23.89 4.45
CA ALA A 417 -32.29 23.58 5.58
C ALA A 417 -33.68 22.89 5.39
N LEU A 418 -34.13 22.48 4.21
CA LEU A 418 -35.57 22.14 4.02
C LEU A 418 -35.90 20.87 3.20
N ASP A 419 -35.05 19.84 3.15
CA ASP A 419 -35.45 18.55 2.55
C ASP A 419 -34.93 17.34 3.35
N PHE A 420 -35.56 17.10 4.52
CA PHE A 420 -35.45 15.85 5.30
C PHE A 420 -36.42 14.80 4.73
N GLY A 421 -36.17 14.33 3.52
CA GLY A 421 -37.10 13.44 2.81
C GLY A 421 -36.40 12.41 1.92
N GLY A 422 -35.62 11.51 2.51
CA GLY A 422 -35.09 10.35 1.79
C GLY A 422 -34.09 9.53 2.60
N GLU A 423 -34.61 8.61 3.42
CA GLU A 423 -33.85 7.58 4.16
C GLU A 423 -33.31 6.49 3.22
N SER A 424 -32.41 6.85 2.31
CA SER A 424 -31.60 5.88 1.58
C SER A 424 -30.13 6.22 1.83
N SER A 425 -29.34 5.21 2.19
CA SER A 425 -27.88 5.33 2.38
C SER A 425 -27.31 6.30 1.35
N GLN A 426 -26.75 7.42 1.80
CA GLN A 426 -26.10 8.36 0.91
C GLN A 426 -24.84 7.74 0.28
N LEU A 427 -24.33 6.64 0.84
CA LEU A 427 -23.19 5.91 0.29
C LEU A 427 -23.67 4.95 -0.80
N GLN A 428 -22.94 4.93 -1.91
CA GLN A 428 -23.15 4.08 -3.07
C GLN A 428 -21.87 3.33 -3.50
N VAL A 429 -20.67 3.71 -3.06
CA VAL A 429 -19.47 2.88 -3.31
C VAL A 429 -19.38 1.78 -2.25
N HIS A 430 -19.44 0.53 -2.72
CA HIS A 430 -19.47 -0.67 -1.90
C HIS A 430 -18.27 -1.58 -2.20
N ILE A 431 -17.83 -2.35 -1.21
CA ILE A 431 -16.75 -3.34 -1.40
C ILE A 431 -17.15 -4.51 -2.32
N SER A 432 -18.44 -4.68 -2.61
CA SER A 432 -18.95 -5.63 -3.61
C SER A 432 -18.55 -5.28 -5.04
N GLN A 433 -18.09 -4.06 -5.32
CA GLN A 433 -17.54 -3.65 -6.62
C GLN A 433 -16.15 -4.25 -6.91
N PHE A 434 -15.54 -4.92 -5.93
CA PHE A 434 -14.14 -5.37 -5.97
C PHE A 434 -14.06 -6.90 -6.03
N TYR A 435 -13.35 -7.37 -7.04
CA TYR A 435 -13.22 -8.78 -7.39
C TYR A 435 -11.74 -9.17 -7.41
N GLY A 436 -11.43 -10.37 -6.95
CA GLY A 436 -10.05 -10.85 -6.91
C GLY A 436 -9.94 -12.36 -7.10
N ILE A 437 -8.83 -12.82 -7.67
CA ILE A 437 -8.41 -14.23 -7.65
C ILE A 437 -7.06 -14.32 -6.97
N GLU A 438 -6.94 -15.24 -6.02
CA GLU A 438 -5.68 -15.53 -5.34
C GLU A 438 -5.55 -17.04 -5.10
N ILE A 439 -4.36 -17.59 -5.34
CA ILE A 439 -4.09 -19.02 -5.21
C ILE A 439 -3.82 -19.43 -3.77
N ASN A 440 -3.39 -18.48 -2.94
CA ASN A 440 -3.11 -18.66 -1.54
C ASN A 440 -4.32 -18.29 -0.67
N ASP A 441 -4.91 -19.30 -0.05
CA ASP A 441 -6.04 -19.19 0.86
C ASP A 441 -5.83 -18.18 2.01
N PHE A 442 -4.60 -18.06 2.50
CA PHE A 442 -4.29 -17.06 3.51
C PHE A 442 -4.43 -15.64 2.98
N ALA A 443 -3.83 -15.38 1.81
CA ALA A 443 -3.85 -14.07 1.19
C ALA A 443 -5.29 -13.66 0.82
N VAL A 444 -6.14 -14.61 0.43
CA VAL A 444 -7.60 -14.40 0.28
C VAL A 444 -8.23 -13.86 1.57
N SER A 445 -7.96 -14.51 2.71
CA SER A 445 -8.51 -14.10 4.01
C SER A 445 -8.01 -12.71 4.44
N VAL A 446 -6.75 -12.42 4.16
CA VAL A 446 -6.12 -11.11 4.42
C VAL A 446 -6.75 -10.03 3.53
N ALA A 447 -6.92 -10.28 2.24
CA ALA A 447 -7.53 -9.35 1.28
C ALA A 447 -8.96 -8.97 1.67
N GLN A 448 -9.78 -9.96 2.05
CA GLN A 448 -11.15 -9.71 2.53
C GLN A 448 -11.13 -8.82 3.78
N THR A 449 -10.26 -9.11 4.73
CA THR A 449 -10.16 -8.36 5.98
C THR A 449 -9.63 -6.94 5.76
N ALA A 450 -8.65 -6.76 4.89
CA ALA A 450 -8.12 -5.44 4.52
C ALA A 450 -9.20 -4.55 3.88
N LEU A 451 -10.04 -5.10 2.98
CA LEU A 451 -11.19 -4.39 2.42
C LEU A 451 -12.22 -4.02 3.47
N TRP A 452 -12.49 -4.90 4.44
CA TRP A 452 -13.39 -4.59 5.55
C TRP A 452 -12.87 -3.46 6.43
N ILE A 453 -11.60 -3.51 6.82
CA ILE A 453 -10.93 -2.47 7.60
C ILE A 453 -11.01 -1.14 6.84
N ALA A 454 -10.70 -1.15 5.54
CA ALA A 454 -10.78 0.04 4.69
C ALA A 454 -12.20 0.62 4.60
N LYS A 455 -13.23 -0.24 4.46
CA LYS A 455 -14.64 0.17 4.51
C LYS A 455 -14.96 0.90 5.80
N LEU A 456 -14.60 0.29 6.93
CA LEU A 456 -14.91 0.85 8.24
C LEU A 456 -14.19 2.20 8.48
N GLN A 457 -12.95 2.34 8.04
CA GLN A 457 -12.23 3.62 8.09
C GLN A 457 -12.89 4.67 7.19
N ALA A 458 -13.27 4.30 5.97
CA ALA A 458 -13.92 5.21 5.02
C ALA A 458 -15.31 5.65 5.51
N ASP A 459 -16.07 4.74 6.12
CA ASP A 459 -17.38 5.04 6.71
C ASP A 459 -17.22 6.04 7.86
N ALA A 460 -16.29 5.78 8.80
CA ALA A 460 -15.99 6.70 9.90
C ALA A 460 -15.54 8.09 9.43
N GLU A 461 -14.71 8.18 8.39
CA GLU A 461 -14.32 9.45 7.77
C GLU A 461 -15.54 10.18 7.18
N THR A 462 -16.48 9.45 6.58
CA THR A 462 -17.69 10.02 5.99
C THR A 462 -18.65 10.55 7.05
N GLU A 463 -18.82 9.85 8.16
CA GLU A 463 -19.63 10.31 9.30
C GLU A 463 -19.10 11.65 9.83
N ILE A 464 -17.78 11.80 9.93
CA ILE A 464 -17.14 13.04 10.37
C ILE A 464 -17.46 14.20 9.40
N LEU A 465 -17.36 13.95 8.09
CA LEU A 465 -17.54 14.97 7.06
C LEU A 465 -19.01 15.38 6.89
N THR A 466 -19.92 14.41 6.91
CA THR A 466 -21.35 14.62 6.57
C THR A 466 -22.25 14.76 7.79
N SER A 467 -21.74 14.48 9.01
CA SER A 467 -22.54 14.33 10.23
C SER A 467 -23.67 13.29 10.12
N ALA A 468 -23.60 12.41 9.14
CA ALA A 468 -24.52 11.29 8.99
C ALA A 468 -24.17 10.18 9.99
N ASN A 469 -25.18 9.39 10.39
CA ASN A 469 -24.98 8.19 11.19
C ASN A 469 -25.00 6.98 10.25
N ILE A 470 -23.88 6.28 10.11
CA ILE A 470 -23.73 5.15 9.20
C ILE A 470 -23.78 3.86 10.01
N ASP A 471 -24.74 2.99 9.68
CA ASP A 471 -24.86 1.69 10.35
C ASP A 471 -23.80 0.73 9.80
N ASN A 472 -22.70 0.60 10.54
CA ASN A 472 -21.51 -0.15 10.11
C ASN A 472 -21.65 -1.68 10.24
N LEU A 473 -22.62 -2.16 11.03
CA LEU A 473 -22.81 -3.59 11.33
C LEU A 473 -24.30 -3.99 11.25
N PRO A 474 -24.60 -5.26 10.88
CA PRO A 474 -23.68 -6.32 10.49
C PRO A 474 -23.08 -6.07 9.10
N LEU A 475 -22.00 -6.78 8.79
CA LEU A 475 -21.28 -6.71 7.53
C LEU A 475 -22.12 -7.34 6.40
N ARG A 476 -22.83 -6.51 5.62
CA ARG A 476 -23.76 -6.97 4.56
C ARG A 476 -23.10 -7.22 3.20
N ASP A 477 -22.00 -6.54 2.90
CA ASP A 477 -21.37 -6.52 1.58
C ASP A 477 -20.08 -7.36 1.56
N SER A 478 -20.02 -8.57 1.02
CA SER A 478 -18.74 -9.28 0.91
C SER A 478 -17.95 -8.85 -0.35
N ALA A 479 -16.65 -8.63 -0.21
CA ALA A 479 -15.75 -8.57 -1.36
C ALA A 479 -15.71 -9.91 -2.11
N ASN A 480 -15.62 -9.86 -3.44
CA ASN A 480 -15.68 -11.05 -4.29
C ASN A 480 -14.27 -11.62 -4.54
N ILE A 481 -13.61 -12.06 -3.46
CA ILE A 481 -12.27 -12.67 -3.54
C ILE A 481 -12.40 -14.18 -3.61
N VAL A 482 -11.89 -14.77 -4.70
CA VAL A 482 -11.99 -16.20 -5.01
C VAL A 482 -10.64 -16.88 -4.82
N LEU A 483 -10.64 -17.97 -4.03
CA LEU A 483 -9.50 -18.87 -3.93
C LEU A 483 -9.38 -19.71 -5.21
N GLY A 484 -8.30 -19.54 -5.97
CA GLY A 484 -8.00 -20.38 -7.12
C GLY A 484 -6.83 -19.93 -7.98
N ASN A 485 -6.47 -20.76 -8.96
CA ASN A 485 -5.40 -20.43 -9.91
C ASN A 485 -5.98 -19.63 -11.10
N ALA A 486 -5.63 -18.35 -11.19
CA ALA A 486 -6.13 -17.44 -12.22
C ALA A 486 -5.79 -17.84 -13.67
N LEU A 487 -4.72 -18.62 -13.92
CA LEU A 487 -4.42 -19.11 -15.26
C LEU A 487 -5.26 -20.33 -15.65
N GLN A 488 -5.90 -21.00 -14.68
CA GLN A 488 -6.76 -22.17 -14.90
C GLN A 488 -8.26 -21.81 -14.87
N LEU A 489 -8.65 -20.86 -14.02
CA LEU A 489 -10.04 -20.41 -13.90
C LEU A 489 -10.50 -19.64 -15.14
N ASP A 490 -11.79 -19.75 -15.46
CA ASP A 490 -12.43 -18.78 -16.34
C ASP A 490 -12.71 -17.51 -15.54
N TRP A 491 -12.21 -16.38 -16.01
CA TRP A 491 -12.40 -15.10 -15.31
C TRP A 491 -13.85 -14.63 -15.39
N ALA A 492 -14.60 -15.06 -16.42
CA ALA A 492 -16.02 -14.77 -16.55
C ALA A 492 -16.88 -15.44 -15.47
N ASP A 493 -16.40 -16.52 -14.84
CA ASP A 493 -17.08 -17.16 -13.70
C ASP A 493 -16.95 -16.34 -12.41
N VAL A 494 -15.97 -15.42 -12.34
CA VAL A 494 -15.73 -14.55 -11.18
C VAL A 494 -16.40 -13.19 -11.37
N LEU A 495 -16.24 -12.58 -12.54
CA LEU A 495 -16.86 -11.32 -12.92
C LEU A 495 -17.22 -11.37 -14.40
N ASP A 496 -18.50 -11.17 -14.75
CA ASP A 496 -18.92 -11.09 -16.14
C ASP A 496 -18.17 -9.92 -16.83
N PRO A 497 -17.49 -10.14 -17.97
CA PRO A 497 -16.73 -9.08 -18.63
C PRO A 497 -17.62 -7.91 -19.11
N SER A 498 -18.94 -8.11 -19.26
CA SER A 498 -19.87 -7.00 -19.55
C SER A 498 -20.14 -6.09 -18.35
N GLU A 499 -19.85 -6.57 -17.14
CA GLU A 499 -19.97 -5.81 -15.89
C GLU A 499 -18.63 -5.25 -15.43
N CYS A 500 -17.50 -5.74 -15.96
CA CYS A 500 -16.15 -5.30 -15.63
C CYS A 500 -15.82 -3.91 -16.21
N SER A 501 -15.28 -3.01 -15.40
CA SER A 501 -14.74 -1.73 -15.88
C SER A 501 -13.22 -1.77 -16.03
N TYR A 502 -12.51 -2.28 -15.02
CA TYR A 502 -11.05 -2.27 -14.98
C TYR A 502 -10.46 -3.58 -14.48
N THR A 503 -9.38 -4.02 -15.13
CA THR A 503 -8.51 -5.09 -14.64
C THR A 503 -7.18 -4.51 -14.17
N ILE A 504 -6.77 -4.77 -12.93
CA ILE A 504 -5.54 -4.25 -12.33
C ILE A 504 -4.75 -5.37 -11.67
N GLY A 505 -3.47 -5.16 -11.37
CA GLY A 505 -2.75 -6.09 -10.50
C GLY A 505 -1.24 -6.14 -10.74
N ASN A 506 -0.58 -6.96 -9.91
CA ASN A 506 0.85 -7.26 -9.98
C ASN A 506 1.05 -8.79 -10.01
N PRO A 507 0.85 -9.45 -11.16
CA PRO A 507 0.95 -10.90 -11.24
C PRO A 507 2.39 -11.40 -11.07
N PRO A 508 2.60 -12.67 -10.69
CA PRO A 508 3.92 -13.18 -10.31
C PRO A 508 4.94 -13.22 -11.47
N PHE A 509 6.18 -12.83 -11.18
CA PHE A 509 7.28 -12.84 -12.15
C PHE A 509 8.13 -14.11 -12.00
N LEU A 510 8.24 -14.90 -13.06
CA LEU A 510 9.08 -16.09 -13.03
C LEU A 510 9.61 -16.42 -14.42
N GLY A 511 10.91 -16.17 -14.60
CA GLY A 511 11.59 -16.44 -15.85
C GLY A 511 11.49 -17.91 -16.25
N ALA A 512 11.43 -18.18 -17.55
CA ALA A 512 11.14 -19.51 -18.14
C ALA A 512 11.98 -20.70 -17.62
N ARG A 513 13.19 -20.45 -17.12
CA ARG A 513 14.06 -21.49 -16.56
C ARG A 513 13.73 -21.86 -15.11
N ASN A 514 13.02 -21.00 -14.40
CA ASN A 514 12.67 -21.16 -12.99
C ASN A 514 11.23 -21.66 -12.80
N GLN A 515 10.42 -21.70 -13.85
CA GLN A 515 9.05 -22.21 -13.81
C GLN A 515 8.99 -23.72 -13.60
N SER A 516 8.05 -24.17 -12.77
CA SER A 516 7.69 -25.58 -12.60
C SER A 516 7.08 -26.17 -13.88
N LYS A 517 6.86 -27.50 -13.90
CA LYS A 517 6.21 -28.14 -15.05
C LYS A 517 4.75 -27.73 -15.15
N GLU A 518 4.11 -27.52 -14.01
CA GLU A 518 2.72 -27.12 -13.84
C GLU A 518 2.51 -25.70 -14.36
N GLN A 519 3.34 -24.75 -13.89
CA GLN A 519 3.32 -23.35 -14.36
C GLN A 519 3.56 -23.24 -15.88
N LYS A 520 4.44 -24.09 -16.44
CA LYS A 520 4.63 -24.16 -17.90
C LYS A 520 3.40 -24.66 -18.63
N ALA A 521 2.67 -25.62 -18.07
CA ALA A 521 1.44 -26.13 -18.65
C ALA A 521 0.31 -25.09 -18.58
N GLU A 522 0.23 -24.34 -17.49
CA GLU A 522 -0.72 -23.23 -17.29
C GLU A 522 -0.48 -22.12 -18.31
N LEU A 523 0.76 -21.67 -18.46
CA LEU A 523 1.15 -20.68 -19.47
C LEU A 523 0.84 -21.16 -20.90
N GLN A 524 1.05 -22.46 -21.18
CA GLN A 524 0.69 -23.07 -22.46
C GLN A 524 -0.81 -23.05 -22.71
N ALA A 525 -1.63 -23.33 -21.69
CA ALA A 525 -3.08 -23.29 -21.80
C ALA A 525 -3.56 -21.86 -22.08
N ALA A 526 -3.07 -20.87 -21.33
CA ALA A 526 -3.44 -19.46 -21.48
C ALA A 526 -3.13 -18.89 -22.88
N PHE A 527 -1.97 -19.20 -23.46
CA PHE A 527 -1.67 -18.76 -24.84
C PHE A 527 -2.37 -19.59 -25.91
N LYS A 528 -2.73 -20.85 -25.61
CA LYS A 528 -3.47 -21.69 -26.56
C LYS A 528 -4.91 -21.21 -26.72
N SER A 529 -5.56 -20.72 -25.66
CA SER A 529 -6.92 -20.18 -25.73
C SER A 529 -7.01 -18.98 -26.66
N ILE A 530 -6.02 -18.10 -26.62
CA ILE A 530 -5.96 -16.94 -27.52
C ILE A 530 -5.38 -17.25 -28.90
N GLY A 531 -4.78 -18.42 -29.14
CA GLY A 531 -4.11 -18.80 -30.39
C GLY A 531 -2.59 -18.85 -30.24
N ALA A 532 -1.99 -20.01 -30.54
CA ALA A 532 -0.60 -20.32 -30.20
C ALA A 532 0.42 -19.26 -30.69
N THR A 533 1.33 -18.88 -29.78
CA THR A 533 2.49 -18.02 -30.08
C THR A 533 3.77 -18.83 -30.29
N LYS A 534 4.78 -18.22 -30.92
CA LYS A 534 6.10 -18.84 -31.11
C LYS A 534 6.93 -18.75 -29.81
N ASN A 535 7.79 -19.74 -29.60
CA ASN A 535 8.71 -19.81 -28.45
C ASN A 535 8.01 -19.64 -27.09
N LEU A 536 6.78 -20.14 -26.96
CA LEU A 536 5.98 -20.04 -25.74
C LEU A 536 6.74 -20.52 -24.50
N GLY A 537 7.53 -21.59 -24.62
CA GLY A 537 8.34 -22.12 -23.51
C GLY A 537 9.43 -21.19 -22.97
N ASN A 538 9.66 -20.03 -23.60
CA ASN A 538 10.58 -18.99 -23.13
C ASN A 538 9.85 -17.78 -22.51
N ILE A 539 8.52 -17.74 -22.54
CA ILE A 539 7.74 -16.61 -22.02
C ILE A 539 7.84 -16.57 -20.49
N ASP A 540 8.03 -15.37 -19.93
CA ASP A 540 7.94 -15.16 -18.48
C ASP A 540 6.53 -15.48 -17.98
N TYR A 541 6.40 -16.02 -16.77
CA TYR A 541 5.14 -16.51 -16.23
C TYR A 541 4.05 -15.43 -16.18
N VAL A 542 4.42 -14.17 -15.92
CA VAL A 542 3.52 -13.00 -15.96
C VAL A 542 2.81 -12.85 -17.32
N GLY A 543 3.43 -13.30 -18.41
CA GLY A 543 2.83 -13.29 -19.76
C GLY A 543 1.52 -14.07 -19.86
N GLY A 544 1.27 -15.03 -18.97
CA GLY A 544 0.00 -15.76 -18.89
C GLY A 544 -1.19 -14.85 -18.55
N TRP A 545 -0.99 -13.86 -17.65
CA TRP A 545 -2.03 -12.89 -17.28
C TRP A 545 -2.36 -11.94 -18.42
N TYR A 546 -1.38 -11.57 -19.23
CA TYR A 546 -1.62 -10.79 -20.45
C TYR A 546 -2.46 -11.58 -21.47
N ALA A 547 -2.21 -12.88 -21.61
CA ALA A 547 -3.01 -13.74 -22.48
C ALA A 547 -4.45 -13.90 -21.95
N LYS A 548 -4.62 -14.18 -20.65
CA LYS A 548 -5.93 -14.30 -20.01
C LYS A 548 -6.71 -12.99 -20.02
N ALA A 549 -6.07 -11.85 -19.78
CA ALA A 549 -6.70 -10.55 -19.90
C ALA A 549 -7.14 -10.27 -21.34
N ALA A 550 -6.31 -10.56 -22.35
CA ALA A 550 -6.70 -10.37 -23.74
C ALA A 550 -7.90 -11.24 -24.16
N GLU A 551 -8.01 -12.47 -23.61
CA GLU A 551 -9.19 -13.33 -23.77
C GLU A 551 -10.42 -12.73 -23.08
N TYR A 552 -10.28 -12.38 -21.80
CA TYR A 552 -11.34 -11.85 -20.94
C TYR A 552 -11.92 -10.52 -21.42
N LEU A 553 -11.05 -9.59 -21.85
CA LEU A 553 -11.45 -8.30 -22.40
C LEU A 553 -12.40 -8.46 -23.58
N GLY A 554 -12.24 -9.52 -24.39
CA GLY A 554 -13.14 -9.80 -25.51
C GLY A 554 -13.36 -8.56 -26.38
N ASP A 555 -14.61 -8.23 -26.65
CA ASP A 555 -15.00 -6.97 -27.30
C ASP A 555 -15.67 -5.98 -26.32
N HIS A 556 -15.43 -6.17 -25.02
CA HIS A 556 -15.99 -5.34 -23.95
C HIS A 556 -15.15 -4.09 -23.70
N ASP A 557 -15.79 -3.06 -23.14
CA ASP A 557 -15.17 -1.76 -22.87
C ASP A 557 -14.33 -1.77 -21.58
N ILE A 558 -13.41 -2.73 -21.46
CA ILE A 558 -12.53 -2.91 -20.31
C ILE A 558 -11.14 -2.33 -20.61
N ARG A 559 -10.54 -1.67 -19.62
CA ARG A 559 -9.09 -1.33 -19.63
C ARG A 559 -8.35 -2.14 -18.59
N ALA A 560 -7.18 -2.66 -18.96
CA ALA A 560 -6.33 -3.44 -18.07
C ALA A 560 -5.00 -2.71 -17.80
N ALA A 561 -4.42 -2.88 -16.62
CA ALA A 561 -3.04 -2.46 -16.36
C ALA A 561 -2.34 -3.42 -15.40
N PHE A 562 -1.14 -3.88 -15.78
CA PHE A 562 -0.35 -4.78 -14.95
C PHE A 562 1.06 -4.26 -14.70
N VAL A 563 1.53 -4.48 -13.47
CA VAL A 563 2.95 -4.44 -13.13
C VAL A 563 3.61 -5.71 -13.68
N SER A 564 4.82 -5.59 -14.24
CA SER A 564 5.53 -6.73 -14.82
C SER A 564 7.04 -6.55 -14.78
N THR A 565 7.78 -7.66 -14.85
CA THR A 565 9.22 -7.60 -15.20
C THR A 565 9.40 -6.83 -16.51
N ASN A 566 10.39 -5.93 -16.55
CA ASN A 566 10.71 -5.19 -17.78
C ASN A 566 11.07 -6.09 -18.98
N SER A 567 11.41 -7.36 -18.73
CA SER A 567 11.74 -8.32 -19.77
C SER A 567 10.60 -8.54 -20.76
N ILE A 568 9.32 -8.41 -20.38
CA ILE A 568 8.20 -8.61 -21.34
C ILE A 568 8.18 -7.56 -22.46
N CYS A 569 8.86 -6.43 -22.27
CA CYS A 569 9.02 -5.36 -23.26
C CYS A 569 10.46 -5.28 -23.81
N GLN A 570 11.29 -6.31 -23.58
CA GLN A 570 12.70 -6.36 -24.01
C GLN A 570 13.07 -7.71 -24.64
N GLY A 571 14.10 -7.70 -25.50
CA GLY A 571 14.72 -8.93 -26.01
C GLY A 571 13.76 -9.90 -26.72
N GLU A 572 13.89 -11.19 -26.42
CA GLU A 572 13.11 -12.26 -27.07
C GLU A 572 11.64 -12.29 -26.66
N GLN A 573 11.31 -11.79 -25.47
CA GLN A 573 9.96 -11.85 -24.90
C GLN A 573 8.96 -11.04 -25.73
N VAL A 574 9.38 -9.90 -26.28
CA VAL A 574 8.46 -8.92 -26.88
C VAL A 574 7.60 -9.54 -27.98
N ALA A 575 8.25 -10.18 -28.96
CA ALA A 575 7.52 -10.82 -30.05
C ALA A 575 6.72 -12.04 -29.56
N ASN A 576 7.27 -12.81 -28.61
CA ASN A 576 6.61 -14.03 -28.11
C ASN A 576 5.32 -13.70 -27.33
N VAL A 577 5.30 -12.62 -26.55
CA VAL A 577 4.12 -12.18 -25.79
C VAL A 577 3.19 -11.36 -26.68
N TRP A 578 3.68 -10.24 -27.20
CA TRP A 578 2.81 -9.18 -27.70
C TRP A 578 2.29 -9.39 -29.12
N SER A 579 2.96 -10.19 -29.96
CA SER A 579 2.51 -10.35 -31.35
C SER A 579 1.09 -10.89 -31.46
N ARG A 580 0.77 -11.89 -30.64
CA ARG A 580 -0.57 -12.46 -30.61
C ARG A 580 -1.61 -11.51 -30.03
N LEU A 581 -1.26 -10.80 -28.96
CA LEU A 581 -2.12 -9.79 -28.36
C LEU A 581 -2.44 -8.67 -29.36
N TRP A 582 -1.44 -8.22 -30.12
CA TRP A 582 -1.61 -7.22 -31.17
C TRP A 582 -2.57 -7.70 -32.27
N ASP A 583 -2.48 -8.98 -32.69
CA ASP A 583 -3.40 -9.60 -33.66
C ASP A 583 -4.85 -9.63 -33.16
N MET A 584 -5.06 -9.68 -31.83
CA MET A 584 -6.38 -9.60 -31.21
C MET A 584 -6.93 -8.18 -31.10
N GLY A 585 -6.15 -7.17 -31.49
CA GLY A 585 -6.54 -5.76 -31.40
C GLY A 585 -6.13 -5.08 -30.10
N ILE A 586 -5.42 -5.77 -29.19
CA ILE A 586 -4.89 -5.15 -27.97
C ILE A 586 -3.85 -4.10 -28.36
N ARG A 587 -3.92 -2.94 -27.72
CA ARG A 587 -2.95 -1.85 -27.84
C ARG A 587 -2.61 -1.30 -26.46
N ILE A 588 -1.38 -0.85 -26.30
CA ILE A 588 -0.92 -0.19 -25.07
C ILE A 588 -1.49 1.23 -25.05
N ASP A 589 -2.16 1.60 -23.96
CA ASP A 589 -2.72 2.92 -23.68
C ASP A 589 -1.75 3.82 -22.93
N PHE A 590 -1.11 3.30 -21.88
CA PHE A 590 -0.02 3.98 -21.20
C PHE A 590 1.04 2.99 -20.74
N ALA A 591 2.24 3.49 -20.43
CA ALA A 591 3.23 2.69 -19.75
C ALA A 591 4.18 3.50 -18.87
N HIS A 592 4.60 2.89 -17.75
CA HIS A 592 5.84 3.22 -17.09
C HIS A 592 6.93 2.33 -17.65
N ASP A 593 7.99 2.91 -18.21
CA ASP A 593 9.15 2.13 -18.64
C ASP A 593 10.04 1.75 -17.44
N THR A 594 11.25 1.26 -17.67
CA THR A 594 12.01 0.56 -16.61
C THR A 594 12.31 1.46 -15.42
N PHE A 595 11.71 1.13 -14.27
CA PHE A 595 12.04 1.72 -12.96
C PHE A 595 12.41 0.64 -11.95
N LYS A 596 13.10 1.05 -10.89
CA LYS A 596 13.46 0.20 -9.76
C LYS A 596 12.25 0.08 -8.86
N TRP A 597 11.79 -1.14 -8.67
CA TRP A 597 10.71 -1.46 -7.74
C TRP A 597 11.25 -1.42 -6.30
N THR A 598 10.70 -0.54 -5.47
CA THR A 598 11.10 -0.37 -4.06
C THR A 598 9.91 -0.66 -3.16
N ASN A 599 10.09 -1.57 -2.20
CA ASN A 599 9.03 -2.06 -1.30
C ASN A 599 9.16 -1.51 0.13
N GLY A 600 9.90 -0.42 0.33
CA GLY A 600 10.09 0.18 1.67
C GLY A 600 11.03 -0.57 2.62
N GLU A 601 11.50 -1.78 2.29
CA GLU A 601 12.50 -2.52 3.10
C GLU A 601 13.93 -2.32 2.58
N ALA A 602 14.88 -2.15 3.51
CA ALA A 602 16.25 -1.71 3.23
C ALA A 602 17.17 -2.76 2.55
N ASP A 603 16.77 -4.03 2.46
CA ASP A 603 17.71 -5.14 2.18
C ASP A 603 17.32 -6.06 1.01
N GLN A 604 16.41 -5.64 0.12
CA GLN A 604 15.95 -6.47 -1.00
C GLN A 604 16.72 -6.24 -2.32
N ALA A 605 16.92 -7.31 -3.08
CA ALA A 605 17.47 -7.29 -4.43
C ALA A 605 16.62 -6.37 -5.35
N ALA A 606 17.29 -5.53 -6.15
CA ALA A 606 16.62 -4.60 -7.04
C ALA A 606 15.87 -5.34 -8.17
N VAL A 607 14.54 -5.39 -8.09
CA VAL A 607 13.68 -5.82 -9.20
C VAL A 607 13.39 -4.60 -10.08
N TYR A 608 13.50 -4.77 -11.39
CA TYR A 608 13.18 -3.73 -12.36
C TYR A 608 11.85 -4.05 -13.03
N CYS A 609 10.91 -3.12 -12.88
CA CYS A 609 9.54 -3.30 -13.35
C CYS A 609 9.22 -2.35 -14.49
N VAL A 610 8.16 -2.69 -15.21
CA VAL A 610 7.38 -1.81 -16.07
C VAL A 610 5.92 -1.88 -15.61
N ILE A 611 5.13 -0.86 -15.94
CA ILE A 611 3.67 -0.91 -15.82
C ILE A 611 3.13 -0.73 -17.22
N VAL A 612 2.21 -1.59 -17.64
CA VAL A 612 1.63 -1.52 -18.97
C VAL A 612 0.11 -1.49 -18.87
N GLY A 613 -0.48 -0.35 -19.22
CA GLY A 613 -1.92 -0.21 -19.43
C GLY A 613 -2.29 -0.51 -20.86
N PHE A 614 -3.29 -1.35 -21.10
CA PHE A 614 -3.69 -1.80 -22.43
C PHE A 614 -5.20 -2.08 -22.53
N SER A 615 -5.73 -1.96 -23.74
CA SER A 615 -7.14 -2.25 -24.05
C SER A 615 -7.34 -2.46 -25.55
N LYS A 616 -8.60 -2.68 -25.97
CA LYS A 616 -9.03 -2.55 -27.38
C LYS A 616 -9.66 -1.19 -27.70
N LEU A 617 -9.85 -0.33 -26.70
CA LEU A 617 -10.56 0.94 -26.83
C LEU A 617 -9.73 2.02 -27.52
N GLY A 618 -8.41 1.95 -27.36
CA GLY A 618 -7.50 3.01 -27.79
C GLY A 618 -7.66 4.30 -26.97
N GLY A 619 -7.23 5.41 -27.56
CA GLY A 619 -7.20 6.74 -26.93
C GLY A 619 -5.81 7.38 -26.97
N PRO A 620 -5.66 8.57 -26.34
CA PRO A 620 -4.37 9.22 -26.14
C PRO A 620 -3.39 8.29 -25.45
N LYS A 621 -2.12 8.36 -25.83
CA LYS A 621 -1.07 7.53 -25.24
C LYS A 621 -0.24 8.35 -24.27
N THR A 622 0.19 7.71 -23.18
CA THR A 622 1.07 8.33 -22.17
C THR A 622 2.24 7.42 -21.85
N LEU A 623 3.46 7.94 -21.91
CA LEU A 623 4.67 7.24 -21.51
C LEU A 623 5.33 7.99 -20.37
N PHE A 624 5.48 7.29 -19.24
CA PHE A 624 6.26 7.71 -18.08
C PHE A 624 7.67 7.13 -18.24
N HIS A 625 8.60 7.94 -18.76
CA HIS A 625 9.98 7.55 -19.01
C HIS A 625 10.85 7.85 -17.80
N TYR A 626 11.66 6.89 -17.34
CA TYR A 626 12.58 7.08 -16.22
C TYR A 626 14.02 7.29 -16.73
N PRO A 627 14.56 8.53 -16.74
CA PRO A 627 15.95 8.78 -17.16
C PRO A 627 16.96 8.07 -16.26
N THR A 628 16.61 7.95 -14.98
CA THR A 628 17.28 7.07 -14.03
C THR A 628 16.25 6.16 -13.39
N VAL A 629 16.59 4.90 -13.22
CA VAL A 629 15.69 3.86 -12.69
C VAL A 629 15.17 4.16 -11.28
N THR A 630 15.76 5.10 -10.54
CA THR A 630 15.32 5.52 -9.19
C THR A 630 14.78 6.94 -9.15
N GLY A 631 14.71 7.64 -10.28
CA GLY A 631 14.24 9.02 -10.35
C GLY A 631 12.74 9.13 -10.59
N GLU A 632 12.26 10.37 -10.69
CA GLU A 632 10.90 10.66 -11.13
C GLU A 632 10.74 10.48 -12.65
N PRO A 633 9.53 10.10 -13.13
CA PRO A 633 9.29 9.94 -14.55
C PRO A 633 9.16 11.27 -15.28
N GLU A 634 9.71 11.33 -16.49
CA GLU A 634 9.38 12.31 -17.52
C GLU A 634 8.14 11.84 -18.30
N ILE A 635 7.05 12.61 -18.23
CA ILE A 635 5.78 12.27 -18.89
C ILE A 635 5.80 12.77 -20.34
N SER A 636 5.42 11.90 -21.28
CA SER A 636 5.27 12.23 -22.69
C SER A 636 3.99 11.64 -23.28
N HIS A 637 3.48 12.26 -24.36
CA HIS A 637 2.26 11.82 -25.05
C HIS A 637 2.56 11.40 -26.49
N PRO A 638 3.08 10.18 -26.70
CA PRO A 638 3.50 9.72 -28.03
C PRO A 638 2.30 9.48 -28.96
N LYS A 639 2.55 9.47 -30.27
CA LYS A 639 1.49 9.17 -31.25
C LYS A 639 1.05 7.71 -31.21
N GLN A 640 1.99 6.82 -30.90
CA GLN A 640 1.77 5.40 -30.70
C GLN A 640 2.71 4.89 -29.60
N LEU A 641 2.35 3.78 -28.98
CA LEU A 641 3.20 3.11 -28.01
C LEU A 641 3.28 1.64 -28.39
N ASN A 642 4.42 1.24 -28.97
CA ASN A 642 4.61 -0.15 -29.41
C ASN A 642 4.99 -1.07 -28.24
N ALA A 643 5.10 -2.37 -28.50
CA ALA A 643 5.44 -3.40 -27.51
C ALA A 643 6.83 -3.26 -26.85
N TYR A 644 7.66 -2.33 -27.33
CA TYR A 644 8.96 -1.97 -26.75
C TYR A 644 8.89 -0.68 -25.92
N LEU A 645 7.68 -0.17 -25.67
CA LEU A 645 7.39 1.08 -24.97
C LEU A 645 8.04 2.29 -25.67
N LYS A 646 7.96 2.34 -27.00
CA LYS A 646 8.51 3.45 -27.82
C LYS A 646 7.48 4.02 -28.78
N ASP A 647 7.63 5.31 -29.05
CA ASP A 647 6.99 6.00 -30.19
C ASP A 647 7.68 5.61 -31.49
N ALA A 648 7.42 4.37 -31.94
CA ALA A 648 8.04 3.76 -33.10
C ALA A 648 7.08 2.77 -33.76
N PRO A 649 7.27 2.42 -35.05
CA PRO A 649 6.37 1.52 -35.76
C PRO A 649 6.09 0.19 -35.03
N GLU A 650 4.88 -0.35 -35.23
CA GLU A 650 4.42 -1.62 -34.67
C GLU A 650 5.08 -2.83 -35.39
N VAL A 651 6.37 -3.05 -35.15
CA VAL A 651 7.14 -4.15 -35.78
C VAL A 651 7.71 -5.07 -34.71
N PHE A 652 7.51 -6.38 -34.88
CA PHE A 652 8.09 -7.40 -34.00
C PHE A 652 9.41 -7.95 -34.54
N ALA A 653 10.49 -7.78 -33.79
CA ALA A 653 11.78 -8.40 -34.07
C ALA A 653 11.82 -9.83 -33.52
N TRP A 654 11.67 -10.82 -34.40
CA TRP A 654 11.75 -12.24 -34.04
C TRP A 654 13.20 -12.73 -33.91
N SER A 655 13.43 -13.66 -32.99
CA SER A 655 14.71 -14.39 -32.90
C SER A 655 15.06 -15.12 -34.21
N ARG A 656 16.33 -15.07 -34.60
CA ARG A 656 16.85 -15.70 -35.82
C ARG A 656 18.19 -16.36 -35.55
N SER A 657 18.40 -17.55 -36.11
CA SER A 657 19.69 -18.25 -36.09
C SER A 657 20.64 -17.85 -37.23
N LYS A 658 20.17 -17.01 -38.16
CA LYS A 658 20.95 -16.52 -39.31
C LYS A 658 20.79 -15.00 -39.45
N PRO A 659 21.89 -14.25 -39.68
CA PRO A 659 21.83 -12.81 -39.92
C PRO A 659 20.96 -12.45 -41.13
N LEU A 660 20.36 -11.25 -41.09
CA LEU A 660 19.63 -10.68 -42.22
C LEU A 660 20.56 -10.07 -43.27
N SER A 661 21.68 -9.51 -42.80
CA SER A 661 22.70 -8.86 -43.61
C SER A 661 23.84 -9.82 -43.93
N ASP A 662 24.65 -9.46 -44.92
CA ASP A 662 25.89 -10.17 -45.26
C ASP A 662 26.97 -9.88 -44.20
N VAL A 663 26.87 -10.57 -43.06
CA VAL A 663 27.80 -10.47 -41.93
C VAL A 663 28.18 -11.87 -41.42
N PRO A 664 29.37 -12.04 -40.82
CA PRO A 664 29.78 -13.31 -40.24
C PRO A 664 28.79 -13.82 -39.17
N ILE A 665 28.59 -15.13 -39.11
CA ILE A 665 27.75 -15.76 -38.09
C ILE A 665 28.41 -15.58 -36.72
N MET A 666 27.65 -15.06 -35.76
CA MET A 666 28.06 -14.98 -34.37
C MET A 666 27.90 -16.35 -33.69
N GLY A 667 28.95 -16.82 -33.02
CA GLY A 667 28.89 -18.00 -32.15
C GLY A 667 28.57 -17.62 -30.71
N ILE A 668 28.14 -18.60 -29.91
CA ILE A 668 28.06 -18.48 -28.45
C ILE A 668 29.40 -18.90 -27.83
N GLY A 669 29.79 -18.28 -26.72
CA GLY A 669 30.98 -18.68 -25.97
C GLY A 669 30.85 -20.08 -25.35
N SER A 670 31.98 -20.66 -24.92
CA SER A 670 32.00 -21.96 -24.24
C SER A 670 31.36 -21.86 -22.86
N GLN A 671 30.29 -22.62 -22.60
CA GLN A 671 29.65 -22.74 -21.29
C GLN A 671 30.14 -24.02 -20.59
N PRO A 672 30.97 -23.93 -19.55
CA PRO A 672 31.66 -25.10 -18.99
C PRO A 672 30.74 -26.07 -18.20
N LEU A 673 29.64 -25.58 -17.60
CA LEU A 673 28.68 -26.39 -16.81
C LEU A 673 29.36 -27.33 -15.80
N ASP A 674 30.38 -26.82 -15.12
CA ASP A 674 31.38 -27.59 -14.37
C ASP A 674 31.38 -27.28 -12.87
N ASP A 675 30.45 -26.47 -12.38
CA ASP A 675 30.44 -25.94 -11.01
C ASP A 675 31.75 -25.23 -10.62
N GLY A 676 32.45 -24.66 -11.61
CA GLY A 676 33.73 -23.98 -11.43
C GLY A 676 34.95 -24.91 -11.32
N ASN A 677 34.79 -26.23 -11.39
CA ASN A 677 35.88 -27.19 -11.22
C ASN A 677 36.99 -27.08 -12.28
N TYR A 678 36.71 -26.53 -13.46
CA TYR A 678 37.70 -26.29 -14.50
C TYR A 678 38.15 -24.84 -14.58
N LEU A 679 37.73 -23.96 -13.67
CA LEU A 679 38.06 -22.54 -13.66
C LEU A 679 38.97 -22.19 -12.49
N PHE A 680 40.08 -21.54 -12.78
CA PHE A 680 41.14 -21.27 -11.82
C PHE A 680 41.53 -19.79 -11.85
N THR A 681 41.75 -19.20 -10.68
CA THR A 681 42.56 -17.99 -10.51
C THR A 681 44.03 -18.28 -10.83
N ALA A 682 44.85 -17.23 -10.98
CA ALA A 682 46.28 -17.40 -11.19
C ALA A 682 46.97 -18.16 -10.04
N ALA A 683 46.52 -17.94 -8.79
CA ALA A 683 47.04 -18.61 -7.61
C ALA A 683 46.64 -20.10 -7.58
N GLU A 684 45.36 -20.40 -7.79
CA GLU A 684 44.86 -21.79 -7.82
C GLU A 684 45.52 -22.59 -8.96
N LYS A 685 45.76 -21.96 -10.12
CA LYS A 685 46.54 -22.58 -11.20
C LYS A 685 47.97 -22.89 -10.75
N ALA A 686 48.64 -21.95 -10.10
CA ALA A 686 50.02 -22.15 -9.65
C ALA A 686 50.12 -23.28 -8.63
N GLU A 687 49.18 -23.34 -7.69
CA GLU A 687 49.05 -24.42 -6.71
C GLU A 687 48.77 -25.77 -7.39
N PHE A 688 47.81 -25.81 -8.33
CA PHE A 688 47.49 -27.01 -9.08
C PHE A 688 48.69 -27.55 -9.86
N LEU A 689 49.45 -26.68 -10.51
CA LEU A 689 50.64 -27.06 -11.27
C LEU A 689 51.83 -27.48 -10.41
N ALA A 690 51.87 -27.08 -9.13
CA ALA A 690 52.86 -27.59 -8.20
C ALA A 690 52.58 -29.05 -7.82
N ALA A 691 51.29 -29.41 -7.68
CA ALA A 691 50.86 -30.78 -7.41
C ALA A 691 50.87 -31.67 -8.67
N GLU A 692 50.43 -31.14 -9.82
CA GLU A 692 50.33 -31.87 -11.09
C GLU A 692 51.01 -31.08 -12.25
N PRO A 693 52.34 -31.11 -12.36
CA PRO A 693 53.07 -30.35 -13.36
C PRO A 693 52.73 -30.73 -14.81
N LYS A 694 52.29 -31.97 -15.05
CA LYS A 694 51.93 -32.44 -16.40
C LYS A 694 50.65 -31.79 -16.94
N ALA A 695 49.86 -31.14 -16.07
CA ALA A 695 48.65 -30.44 -16.48
C ALA A 695 48.92 -29.10 -17.20
N ALA A 696 50.14 -28.58 -17.16
CA ALA A 696 50.50 -27.28 -17.74
C ALA A 696 50.03 -27.05 -19.19
N PRO A 697 50.12 -28.03 -20.12
CA PRO A 697 49.65 -27.87 -21.50
C PRO A 697 48.13 -27.73 -21.65
N PHE A 698 47.36 -28.11 -20.63
CA PHE A 698 45.90 -28.06 -20.64
C PHE A 698 45.36 -26.77 -20.03
N PHE A 699 46.19 -25.91 -19.45
CA PHE A 699 45.75 -24.62 -18.96
C PHE A 699 45.73 -23.56 -20.06
N HIS A 700 44.54 -23.03 -20.32
CA HIS A 700 44.33 -21.94 -21.26
C HIS A 700 43.77 -20.72 -20.52
N ARG A 701 44.01 -19.52 -21.05
CA ARG A 701 43.35 -18.32 -20.52
C ARG A 701 41.86 -18.41 -20.75
N PHE A 702 41.09 -18.13 -19.71
CA PHE A 702 39.63 -18.05 -19.77
C PHE A 702 39.21 -16.59 -19.79
N TYR A 703 38.45 -16.23 -20.82
CA TYR A 703 37.90 -14.89 -20.98
C TYR A 703 36.38 -14.96 -20.98
N GLY A 704 35.78 -14.83 -19.79
CA GLY A 704 34.37 -14.50 -19.64
C GLY A 704 34.14 -12.99 -19.71
N SER A 705 32.88 -12.55 -19.57
CA SER A 705 32.55 -11.11 -19.60
C SER A 705 33.28 -10.32 -18.52
N ARG A 706 33.40 -10.88 -17.30
CA ARG A 706 34.11 -10.24 -16.18
C ARG A 706 35.59 -10.09 -16.48
N GLU A 707 36.23 -11.16 -16.93
CA GLU A 707 37.67 -11.20 -17.25
C GLU A 707 38.02 -10.23 -18.37
N PHE A 708 37.22 -10.22 -19.44
CA PHE A 708 37.44 -9.32 -20.57
C PHE A 708 37.23 -7.84 -20.20
N ILE A 709 36.12 -7.50 -19.52
CA ILE A 709 35.77 -6.11 -19.20
C ILE A 709 36.69 -5.52 -18.12
N ARG A 710 37.01 -6.30 -17.08
CA ARG A 710 37.79 -5.81 -15.94
C ARG A 710 39.30 -6.09 -16.05
N GLY A 711 39.74 -6.76 -17.11
CA GLY A 711 41.14 -7.14 -17.29
C GLY A 711 41.66 -8.10 -16.23
N VAL A 712 40.77 -8.87 -15.58
CA VAL A 712 41.16 -9.83 -14.55
C VAL A 712 41.59 -11.15 -15.18
N GLU A 713 42.70 -11.71 -14.69
CA GLU A 713 43.25 -12.96 -15.22
C GLU A 713 42.55 -14.17 -14.63
N ARG A 714 42.08 -15.07 -15.50
CA ARG A 714 41.50 -16.35 -15.14
C ARG A 714 41.95 -17.42 -16.12
N TRP A 715 41.95 -18.67 -15.66
CA TRP A 715 42.43 -19.82 -16.40
C TRP A 715 41.37 -20.90 -16.43
N ALA A 716 41.33 -21.66 -17.52
CA ALA A 716 40.52 -22.86 -17.64
C ALA A 716 41.42 -24.07 -17.89
N LEU A 717 41.10 -25.18 -17.23
CA LEU A 717 41.66 -26.49 -17.55
C LEU A 717 40.88 -27.06 -18.74
N TRP A 718 41.42 -26.93 -19.94
CA TRP A 718 40.79 -27.36 -21.19
C TRP A 718 41.36 -28.69 -21.68
N VAL A 719 40.58 -29.75 -21.52
CA VAL A 719 40.95 -31.12 -21.90
C VAL A 719 40.25 -31.61 -23.18
N GLY A 720 39.57 -30.73 -23.92
CA GLY A 720 38.75 -31.12 -25.08
C GLY A 720 39.53 -31.75 -26.26
N LYS A 721 40.86 -31.66 -26.26
CA LYS A 721 41.75 -32.33 -27.23
C LYS A 721 42.75 -33.31 -26.57
N ALA A 722 42.60 -33.59 -25.29
CA ALA A 722 43.50 -34.48 -24.57
C ALA A 722 43.22 -35.95 -24.97
N THR A 723 44.28 -36.75 -25.11
CA THR A 723 44.17 -38.20 -25.28
C THR A 723 44.13 -38.89 -23.92
N PRO A 724 43.50 -40.08 -23.77
CA PRO A 724 43.44 -40.78 -22.49
C PRO A 724 44.82 -41.03 -21.86
N GLY A 725 45.86 -41.30 -22.66
CA GLY A 725 47.23 -41.50 -22.17
C GLY A 725 47.93 -40.22 -21.70
N GLN A 726 47.37 -39.04 -21.98
CA GLN A 726 47.86 -37.77 -21.42
C GLN A 726 47.13 -37.37 -20.13
N LEU A 727 46.05 -38.08 -19.77
CA LEU A 727 45.24 -37.86 -18.57
C LEU A 727 45.46 -38.94 -17.49
N GLN A 728 46.32 -39.93 -17.77
CA GLN A 728 46.83 -40.94 -16.84
C GLN A 728 48.24 -40.56 -16.38
#